data_AF-A0A7X7AXL2-F1
#
_entry.id   AF-A0A7X7AXL2-F1
#
_cell.length_a   1.000
_cell.length_b   1.000
_cell.length_c   1.000
_cell.angle_alpha   90.00
_cell.angle_beta   90.00
_cell.angle_gamma   90.00
#
_symmetry.space_group_name_H-M   'P 1'
#
loop_
_entity.id
_entity.type
_entity.pdbx_description
1 polymer ?
#
loop_
_entity_poly.entity_id
_entity_poly.type
_entity_poly.pdbx_seq_one_letter_code
_entity_poly.pdbx_strand_id
1 'polypeptide(L)'
;MGALHSDSRVLLEGDTLRIGFHGVGKTPYPEDIVPAGVLRALAQHLAVDLGTEGVFWGDYCYFAGVTGEAFRFLEFMNLCPGEPGQPLVERYGQISQAQMYRLAFEAAGLAAELHLKPDLPDKDALRRRIMASLRDRRTPVIALGGFGPPEPCLITGFDQGGEVLLGWSHFQGEKEGDARFSFEPTGQFRLREWYEALDGVLIVTGTAARPAPREVYRGALERAIRELRAAEGSETLGTAAMAKWAAHLENEADFAGFSAEQWEKAQSAHGATAGDLAERRALAASFLSLACRHFPEAEPDLHRAETAFQGAHETVYEIWETAARTGPFDPDLARFQDPACRRTLASLVRRLAACDRRGLACLERAIHTIRGTDPGPAIPADPVLDGVAVLTKATTAEPGQPTAWAPENIALPNALGMLRTFLGEPFGALNEAEQTATKLDYGLWMGLTGAAFGMPGDGPERANLPLAFDALGYDYELWLSATLARETGLPGKVWGWDDNLKRRIFWNLRDRKQPVLLFGCGDWPDWYLVTEAKSWGCFRGYGGSTGEGYRPGEPLDHPKNPLRPIDLFAGMKGERTWTLNVLARRPTPKPPLEVLYQRAIEWGATTMRQQRMKLLDAAGEEFLSTRPYQDWAAMLRADALFPSDDVAVLQGRRAWLEGAEVELAERRFYGAAFLDLAAIRLARPELKEAAEHFRAVHDLMQRIWAHVGGLGSPQAYLRLAEGKTREAIADLLMAIERNDAAAAALLSGGTG
;
A
#
# COMPACT_ATOMS: atom_id res chain seq x y z
N MET A 1 -32.85 -29.37 40.09
CA MET A 1 -33.70 -28.36 39.44
C MET A 1 -33.18 -28.16 38.02
N GLY A 2 -33.84 -28.80 37.05
CA GLY A 2 -33.46 -28.70 35.63
C GLY A 2 -34.03 -27.41 35.03
N ALA A 3 -33.20 -26.64 34.36
CA ALA A 3 -33.63 -25.46 33.61
C ALA A 3 -34.47 -25.91 32.40
N LEU A 4 -35.79 -25.69 32.51
CA LEU A 4 -36.72 -25.73 31.38
C LEU A 4 -36.24 -24.70 30.35
N HIS A 5 -35.55 -25.16 29.30
CA HIS A 5 -35.37 -24.35 28.09
C HIS A 5 -36.76 -24.11 27.51
N SER A 6 -37.22 -22.86 27.46
CA SER A 6 -38.52 -22.56 26.88
C SER A 6 -38.48 -22.86 25.38
N ASP A 7 -39.35 -23.76 24.90
CA ASP A 7 -39.54 -24.09 23.48
C ASP A 7 -39.93 -22.89 22.58
N SER A 8 -40.15 -21.71 23.18
CA SER A 8 -40.58 -20.49 22.49
C SER A 8 -39.46 -19.71 21.81
N ARG A 9 -38.18 -19.89 22.20
CA ARG A 9 -37.06 -19.07 21.67
C ARG A 9 -35.75 -19.86 21.59
N VAL A 10 -35.03 -19.68 20.48
CA VAL A 10 -33.65 -20.19 20.27
C VAL A 10 -32.84 -19.12 19.57
N LEU A 11 -31.58 -18.93 19.98
CA LEU A 11 -30.63 -18.06 19.29
C LEU A 11 -29.27 -18.75 19.21
N LEU A 12 -28.68 -18.77 18.02
CA LEU A 12 -27.28 -19.12 17.80
C LEU A 12 -26.46 -17.83 17.96
N GLU A 13 -25.48 -17.88 18.85
CA GLU A 13 -24.56 -16.78 19.12
C GLU A 13 -23.15 -17.15 18.64
N GLY A 14 -22.39 -16.16 18.17
CA GLY A 14 -21.04 -16.33 17.67
C GLY A 14 -20.67 -15.25 16.66
N ASP A 15 -19.45 -14.72 16.75
CA ASP A 15 -18.98 -13.67 15.85
C ASP A 15 -18.84 -14.14 14.40
N THR A 16 -18.62 -15.44 14.17
CA THR A 16 -18.53 -16.07 12.84
C THR A 16 -19.83 -16.05 12.04
N LEU A 17 -20.97 -15.87 12.71
CA LEU A 17 -22.30 -15.82 12.08
C LEU A 17 -22.67 -14.44 11.55
N ARG A 18 -21.81 -13.43 11.77
CA ARG A 18 -22.02 -12.09 11.23
C ARG A 18 -21.58 -12.04 9.77
N ILE A 19 -22.40 -11.39 8.95
CA ILE A 19 -22.16 -11.09 7.54
C ILE A 19 -21.86 -9.58 7.49
N GLY A 20 -20.77 -9.13 6.86
CA GLY A 20 -20.45 -7.68 6.77
C GLY A 20 -21.54 -6.91 6.00
N PHE A 21 -21.74 -5.57 6.09
CA PHE A 21 -21.31 -4.58 7.08
C PHE A 21 -22.52 -3.74 7.59
N HIS A 22 -22.76 -3.76 8.91
CA HIS A 22 -23.30 -2.64 9.70
C HIS A 22 -22.91 -2.84 11.18
N GLY A 23 -22.29 -1.85 11.84
CA GLY A 23 -22.07 -1.82 13.30
C GLY A 23 -21.06 -2.79 13.91
N VAL A 24 -20.47 -3.72 13.15
CA VAL A 24 -19.39 -4.58 13.63
C VAL A 24 -18.04 -3.99 13.28
N GLY A 25 -17.27 -3.59 14.28
CA GLY A 25 -15.86 -3.25 14.08
C GLY A 25 -15.11 -4.39 13.41
N LYS A 26 -14.35 -4.07 12.37
CA LYS A 26 -13.35 -4.92 11.70
C LYS A 26 -13.69 -6.43 11.64
N THR A 27 -14.79 -6.80 10.98
CA THR A 27 -14.76 -8.10 10.26
C THR A 27 -13.64 -8.02 9.21
N PRO A 28 -12.82 -9.08 9.03
CA PRO A 28 -11.57 -8.99 8.26
C PRO A 28 -11.74 -8.70 6.76
N TYR A 29 -12.97 -8.72 6.24
CA TYR A 29 -13.28 -8.63 4.81
C TYR A 29 -14.49 -7.71 4.59
N PRO A 30 -14.43 -6.69 3.70
CA PRO A 30 -15.64 -6.20 3.04
C PRO A 30 -16.24 -7.35 2.23
N GLU A 31 -17.54 -7.60 2.36
CA GLU A 31 -18.22 -8.72 1.71
C GLU A 31 -19.34 -8.19 0.82
N ASP A 32 -19.00 -7.64 -0.34
CA ASP A 32 -20.00 -7.03 -1.22
C ASP A 32 -20.66 -8.09 -2.15
N ILE A 33 -20.03 -9.27 -2.31
CA ILE A 33 -20.67 -10.49 -2.83
C ILE A 33 -21.39 -11.25 -1.70
N VAL A 34 -22.62 -10.84 -1.40
CA VAL A 34 -23.41 -11.34 -0.24
C VAL A 34 -23.59 -12.87 -0.23
N PRO A 35 -23.88 -13.58 -1.36
CA PRO A 35 -23.98 -15.04 -1.36
C PRO A 35 -22.72 -15.75 -0.85
N ALA A 36 -21.53 -15.26 -1.21
CA ALA A 36 -20.28 -15.85 -0.74
C ALA A 36 -20.08 -15.58 0.77
N GLY A 37 -20.54 -14.43 1.27
CA GLY A 37 -20.40 -14.07 2.68
C GLY A 37 -21.29 -14.89 3.60
N VAL A 38 -22.54 -15.15 3.20
CA VAL A 38 -23.44 -16.05 3.96
C VAL A 38 -22.92 -17.49 3.97
N LEU A 39 -22.35 -17.95 2.86
CA LEU A 39 -21.77 -19.30 2.75
C LEU A 39 -20.51 -19.43 3.62
N ARG A 40 -19.65 -18.41 3.61
CA ARG A 40 -18.47 -18.31 4.49
C ARG A 40 -18.87 -18.40 5.96
N ALA A 41 -19.79 -17.54 6.41
CA ALA A 41 -20.25 -17.51 7.79
C ALA A 41 -20.87 -18.85 8.22
N LEU A 42 -21.66 -19.48 7.34
CA LEU A 42 -22.21 -20.81 7.57
C LEU A 42 -21.11 -21.89 7.69
N ALA A 43 -20.14 -21.90 6.76
CA ALA A 43 -19.04 -22.87 6.76
C ALA A 43 -18.17 -22.74 8.01
N GLN A 44 -17.85 -21.51 8.43
CA GLN A 44 -17.09 -21.24 9.65
C GLN A 44 -17.83 -21.67 10.91
N HIS A 45 -19.14 -21.40 11.01
CA HIS A 45 -19.97 -21.89 12.12
C HIS A 45 -20.00 -23.42 12.18
N LEU A 46 -20.03 -24.08 11.03
CA LEU A 46 -20.00 -25.54 10.93
C LEU A 46 -18.60 -26.15 10.99
N ALA A 47 -17.55 -25.32 11.15
CA ALA A 47 -16.15 -25.72 11.14
C ALA A 47 -15.76 -26.59 9.93
N VAL A 48 -16.27 -26.22 8.75
CA VAL A 48 -15.93 -26.88 7.48
C VAL A 48 -14.53 -26.46 7.05
N ASP A 49 -13.62 -27.42 6.92
CA ASP A 49 -12.30 -27.18 6.36
C ASP A 49 -12.34 -27.15 4.83
N LEU A 50 -12.15 -25.95 4.26
CA LEU A 50 -12.12 -25.73 2.82
C LEU A 50 -10.70 -25.75 2.23
N GLY A 51 -9.64 -25.81 3.05
CA GLY A 51 -8.23 -25.80 2.61
C GLY A 51 -7.75 -24.45 2.07
N THR A 52 -8.25 -23.35 2.65
CA THR A 52 -8.03 -21.98 2.16
C THR A 52 -6.88 -21.24 2.87
N GLU A 53 -6.07 -21.94 3.67
CA GLU A 53 -5.04 -21.29 4.47
C GLU A 53 -4.00 -20.55 3.61
N GLY A 54 -3.56 -19.39 4.09
CA GLY A 54 -2.54 -18.59 3.42
C GLY A 54 -3.01 -17.79 2.19
N VAL A 55 -4.31 -17.77 1.89
CA VAL A 55 -4.90 -16.91 0.86
C VAL A 55 -5.65 -15.75 1.51
N PHE A 56 -5.46 -14.54 0.99
CA PHE A 56 -5.92 -13.29 1.62
C PHE A 56 -7.41 -13.33 2.02
N TRP A 57 -8.30 -13.72 1.10
CA TRP A 57 -9.76 -13.75 1.32
C TRP A 57 -10.30 -15.09 1.87
N GLY A 58 -9.45 -16.11 2.07
CA GLY A 58 -9.83 -17.40 2.64
C GLY A 58 -11.09 -18.04 2.02
N ASP A 59 -11.99 -18.51 2.87
CA ASP A 59 -13.26 -19.16 2.50
C ASP A 59 -14.20 -18.29 1.64
N TYR A 60 -14.08 -16.96 1.75
CA TYR A 60 -14.89 -16.03 0.96
C TYR A 60 -14.57 -16.13 -0.54
N CYS A 61 -13.28 -16.11 -0.91
CA CYS A 61 -12.89 -16.29 -2.31
C CYS A 61 -13.15 -17.71 -2.82
N TYR A 62 -13.08 -18.72 -1.94
CA TYR A 62 -13.43 -20.09 -2.31
C TYR A 62 -14.87 -20.17 -2.81
N PHE A 63 -15.84 -19.68 -2.02
CA PHE A 63 -17.24 -19.72 -2.43
C PHE A 63 -17.53 -18.81 -3.63
N ALA A 64 -16.94 -17.62 -3.70
CA ALA A 64 -17.10 -16.75 -4.86
C ALA A 64 -16.56 -17.38 -6.16
N GLY A 65 -15.46 -18.13 -6.09
CA GLY A 65 -14.90 -18.85 -7.24
C GLY A 65 -15.69 -20.10 -7.63
N VAL A 66 -16.09 -20.93 -6.66
CA VAL A 66 -16.87 -22.16 -6.89
C VAL A 66 -18.21 -21.87 -7.56
N THR A 67 -18.89 -20.80 -7.13
CA THR A 67 -20.17 -20.39 -7.69
C THR A 67 -20.04 -19.69 -9.04
N GLY A 68 -18.86 -19.17 -9.36
CA GLY A 68 -18.59 -18.38 -10.57
C GLY A 68 -18.76 -16.86 -10.39
N GLU A 69 -19.23 -16.41 -9.22
CA GLU A 69 -19.47 -14.99 -8.92
C GLU A 69 -18.23 -14.11 -9.10
N ALA A 70 -17.04 -14.63 -8.75
CA ALA A 70 -15.77 -13.91 -8.90
C ALA A 70 -15.42 -13.55 -10.36
N PHE A 71 -15.93 -14.33 -11.34
CA PHE A 71 -15.59 -14.16 -12.76
C PHE A 71 -16.63 -13.36 -13.53
N ARG A 72 -17.67 -12.92 -12.84
CA ARG A 72 -18.80 -12.24 -13.46
C ARG A 72 -18.57 -10.74 -13.57
N PHE A 73 -19.26 -10.10 -14.50
CA PHE A 73 -19.46 -8.65 -14.50
C PHE A 73 -20.95 -8.41 -14.66
N LEU A 74 -21.57 -7.89 -13.60
CA LEU A 74 -22.98 -7.57 -13.58
C LEU A 74 -23.24 -6.31 -14.39
N GLU A 75 -24.45 -6.24 -14.94
CA GLU A 75 -24.95 -5.19 -15.81
C GLU A 75 -24.60 -3.77 -15.34
N PHE A 76 -24.43 -2.91 -16.35
CA PHE A 76 -24.26 -1.46 -16.31
C PHE A 76 -25.35 -0.78 -15.45
N MET A 77 -25.13 -0.66 -14.14
CA MET A 77 -26.13 -0.08 -13.24
C MET A 77 -26.37 1.39 -13.59
N ASN A 78 -27.53 1.69 -14.21
CA ASN A 78 -28.19 3.01 -14.28
C ASN A 78 -27.37 4.19 -14.84
N LEU A 79 -26.29 3.96 -15.57
CA LEU A 79 -25.51 5.04 -16.20
C LEU A 79 -26.24 5.63 -17.43
N CYS A 80 -27.13 4.87 -18.08
CA CYS A 80 -28.05 5.39 -19.10
C CYS A 80 -29.40 5.80 -18.47
N PRO A 81 -29.80 7.09 -18.53
CA PRO A 81 -31.13 7.52 -18.10
C PRO A 81 -32.22 6.89 -18.96
N GLY A 82 -33.12 6.10 -18.36
CA GLY A 82 -34.37 5.66 -19.00
C GLY A 82 -34.55 4.15 -19.18
N GLU A 83 -33.54 3.33 -18.88
CA GLU A 83 -33.71 1.87 -18.84
C GLU A 83 -33.98 1.41 -17.40
N PRO A 84 -35.16 0.80 -17.11
CA PRO A 84 -35.41 0.23 -15.80
C PRO A 84 -34.40 -0.91 -15.54
N GLY A 85 -33.74 -0.87 -14.37
CA GLY A 85 -32.85 -1.95 -13.95
C GLY A 85 -33.56 -3.31 -14.06
N GLN A 86 -32.88 -4.28 -14.68
CA GLN A 86 -33.49 -5.55 -15.04
C GLN A 86 -33.76 -6.45 -13.81
N PRO A 87 -34.68 -7.45 -13.91
CA PRO A 87 -35.02 -8.36 -12.82
C PRO A 87 -33.84 -9.20 -12.30
N LEU A 88 -33.95 -9.71 -11.07
CA LEU A 88 -32.90 -10.50 -10.41
C LEU A 88 -32.43 -11.76 -11.17
N VAL A 89 -33.23 -12.29 -12.09
CA VAL A 89 -32.82 -13.43 -12.93
C VAL A 89 -31.61 -13.07 -13.80
N GLU A 90 -31.51 -11.83 -14.27
CA GLU A 90 -30.33 -11.33 -15.00
C GLU A 90 -29.16 -11.01 -14.04
N ARG A 91 -29.42 -10.77 -12.75
CA ARG A 91 -28.39 -10.61 -11.71
C ARG A 91 -27.66 -11.88 -11.30
N TYR A 92 -28.11 -13.10 -11.63
CA TYR A 92 -27.41 -14.37 -11.32
C TYR A 92 -26.81 -15.11 -12.53
N GLY A 93 -26.99 -14.57 -13.74
CA GLY A 93 -26.15 -14.92 -14.89
C GLY A 93 -26.67 -16.14 -15.59
N GLN A 94 -25.76 -17.01 -16.04
CA GLN A 94 -26.17 -18.27 -16.67
C GLN A 94 -26.55 -19.37 -15.67
N ILE A 95 -26.43 -19.10 -14.37
CA ILE A 95 -26.74 -20.06 -13.29
C ILE A 95 -27.95 -19.59 -12.48
N SER A 96 -28.87 -20.51 -12.19
CA SER A 96 -29.98 -20.21 -11.28
C SER A 96 -29.48 -20.12 -9.83
N GLN A 97 -30.15 -19.32 -8.99
CA GLN A 97 -29.86 -19.25 -7.55
C GLN A 97 -29.80 -20.65 -6.91
N ALA A 98 -30.75 -21.53 -7.28
CA ALA A 98 -30.77 -22.90 -6.76
C ALA A 98 -29.49 -23.67 -7.10
N GLN A 99 -29.00 -23.55 -8.34
CA GLN A 99 -27.81 -24.26 -8.79
C GLN A 99 -26.54 -23.69 -8.14
N MET A 100 -26.48 -22.37 -7.91
CA MET A 100 -25.37 -21.73 -7.19
C MET A 100 -25.16 -22.36 -5.80
N TYR A 101 -26.22 -22.40 -4.99
CA TYR A 101 -26.13 -22.93 -3.63
C TYR A 101 -25.90 -24.44 -3.60
N ARG A 102 -26.46 -25.20 -4.55
CA ARG A 102 -26.17 -26.63 -4.67
C ARG A 102 -24.68 -26.89 -4.87
N LEU A 103 -24.02 -26.15 -5.77
CA LEU A 103 -22.58 -26.28 -6.02
C LEU A 103 -21.76 -25.92 -4.78
N ALA A 104 -22.13 -24.83 -4.09
CA ALA A 104 -21.45 -24.42 -2.87
C ALA A 104 -21.56 -25.48 -1.76
N PHE A 105 -22.76 -26.02 -1.52
CA PHE A 105 -22.96 -27.07 -0.53
C PHE A 105 -22.25 -28.37 -0.91
N GLU A 106 -22.33 -28.79 -2.17
CA GLU A 106 -21.62 -29.98 -2.66
C GLU A 106 -20.10 -29.83 -2.49
N ALA A 107 -19.54 -28.68 -2.88
CA ALA A 107 -18.12 -28.37 -2.74
C ALA A 107 -17.65 -28.28 -1.28
N ALA A 108 -18.56 -27.97 -0.35
CA ALA A 108 -18.31 -27.94 1.10
C ALA A 108 -18.61 -29.29 1.79
N GLY A 109 -19.12 -30.30 1.07
CA GLY A 109 -19.51 -31.58 1.67
C GLY A 109 -20.75 -31.47 2.55
N LEU A 110 -21.70 -30.61 2.20
CA LEU A 110 -22.94 -30.38 2.93
C LEU A 110 -24.14 -30.94 2.17
N ALA A 111 -25.04 -31.63 2.89
CA ALA A 111 -26.36 -32.01 2.40
C ALA A 111 -27.36 -30.92 2.79
N ALA A 112 -28.14 -30.44 1.82
CA ALA A 112 -29.10 -29.36 2.05
C ALA A 112 -30.40 -29.53 1.26
N GLU A 113 -31.47 -29.02 1.83
CA GLU A 113 -32.75 -28.81 1.15
C GLU A 113 -32.87 -27.36 0.69
N LEU A 114 -33.35 -27.15 -0.53
CA LEU A 114 -33.62 -25.83 -1.09
C LEU A 114 -35.11 -25.71 -1.39
N HIS A 115 -35.76 -24.76 -0.74
CA HIS A 115 -37.18 -24.43 -0.92
C HIS A 115 -37.26 -23.02 -1.47
N LEU A 116 -37.77 -22.84 -2.70
CA LEU A 116 -37.88 -21.53 -3.37
C LEU A 116 -39.32 -21.33 -3.86
N LYS A 117 -39.80 -20.08 -3.91
CA LYS A 117 -41.09 -19.78 -4.55
C LYS A 117 -41.07 -20.17 -6.04
N PRO A 118 -42.18 -20.68 -6.60
CA PRO A 118 -43.49 -20.87 -5.95
C PRO A 118 -43.62 -22.16 -5.11
N ASP A 119 -42.59 -23.01 -5.08
CA ASP A 119 -42.61 -24.34 -4.48
C ASP A 119 -42.25 -24.36 -2.98
N LEU A 120 -42.59 -23.30 -2.24
CA LEU A 120 -42.39 -23.28 -0.78
C LEU A 120 -43.36 -24.27 -0.09
N PRO A 121 -42.90 -25.04 0.90
CA PRO A 121 -43.81 -25.74 1.82
C PRO A 121 -44.72 -24.75 2.52
N ASP A 122 -45.89 -25.21 2.99
CA ASP A 122 -46.79 -24.37 3.79
C ASP A 122 -46.07 -23.76 5.01
N LYS A 123 -46.55 -22.59 5.46
CA LYS A 123 -45.92 -21.81 6.54
C LYS A 123 -45.60 -22.66 7.76
N ASP A 124 -46.52 -23.52 8.20
CA ASP A 124 -46.32 -24.34 9.39
C ASP A 124 -45.28 -25.44 9.17
N ALA A 125 -45.25 -26.07 8.01
CA ALA A 125 -44.22 -27.04 7.64
C ALA A 125 -42.84 -26.40 7.53
N LEU A 126 -42.73 -25.26 6.86
CA LEU A 126 -41.47 -24.53 6.71
C LEU A 126 -40.97 -24.03 8.08
N ARG A 127 -41.86 -23.49 8.93
CA ARG A 127 -41.55 -23.09 10.31
C ARG A 127 -40.97 -24.25 11.11
N ARG A 128 -41.60 -25.45 11.06
CA ARG A 128 -41.09 -26.65 11.75
C ARG A 128 -39.69 -27.04 11.28
N ARG A 129 -39.42 -26.97 9.96
CA ARG A 129 -38.10 -27.31 9.39
C ARG A 129 -37.01 -26.31 9.82
N ILE A 130 -37.30 -25.01 9.79
CA ILE A 130 -36.39 -23.95 10.23
C ILE A 130 -36.07 -24.13 11.73
N MET A 131 -37.11 -24.30 12.56
CA MET A 131 -36.93 -24.51 13.99
C MET A 131 -36.11 -25.77 14.30
N ALA A 132 -36.34 -26.87 13.59
CA ALA A 132 -35.56 -28.09 13.76
C ALA A 132 -34.07 -27.89 13.39
N SER A 133 -33.77 -27.13 12.34
CA SER A 133 -32.38 -26.77 11.99
C SER A 133 -31.70 -25.98 13.11
N LEU A 134 -32.38 -24.95 13.60
CA LEU A 134 -31.82 -24.04 14.59
C LEU A 134 -31.73 -24.65 15.99
N ARG A 135 -32.77 -25.37 16.43
CA ARG A 135 -32.84 -25.96 17.77
C ARG A 135 -32.05 -27.26 17.86
N ASP A 136 -32.35 -28.20 16.97
CA ASP A 136 -31.93 -29.59 17.12
C ASP A 136 -30.56 -29.83 16.46
N ARG A 137 -30.32 -29.27 15.26
CA ARG A 137 -29.02 -29.36 14.56
C ARG A 137 -28.04 -28.25 14.92
N ARG A 138 -28.50 -27.19 15.59
CA ARG A 138 -27.71 -25.99 15.90
C ARG A 138 -27.10 -25.36 14.65
N THR A 139 -27.80 -25.45 13.52
CA THR A 139 -27.34 -25.02 12.19
C THR A 139 -28.18 -23.83 11.70
N PRO A 140 -27.54 -22.69 11.35
CA PRO A 140 -28.20 -21.56 10.72
C PRO A 140 -28.90 -21.94 9.42
N VAL A 141 -29.84 -21.11 9.01
CA VAL A 141 -30.60 -21.28 7.77
C VAL A 141 -30.35 -20.08 6.87
N ILE A 142 -30.07 -20.30 5.58
CA ILE A 142 -30.00 -19.18 4.62
C ILE A 142 -31.42 -18.87 4.17
N ALA A 143 -31.82 -17.61 4.26
CA ALA A 143 -33.10 -17.13 3.77
C ALA A 143 -32.88 -16.10 2.64
N LEU A 144 -33.76 -16.09 1.66
CA LEU A 144 -33.71 -15.20 0.48
C LEU A 144 -34.93 -14.27 0.49
N GLY A 145 -34.77 -13.01 0.06
CA GLY A 145 -35.90 -12.08 -0.17
C GLY A 145 -36.25 -11.14 0.99
N GLY A 146 -35.75 -11.40 2.19
CA GLY A 146 -36.00 -10.52 3.34
C GLY A 146 -35.38 -9.12 3.20
N PHE A 147 -34.29 -8.98 2.44
CA PHE A 147 -33.55 -7.73 2.31
C PHE A 147 -33.15 -7.45 0.86
N GLY A 148 -33.01 -6.15 0.53
CA GLY A 148 -32.54 -5.69 -0.77
C GLY A 148 -33.38 -6.19 -1.96
N PRO A 149 -32.84 -6.07 -3.19
CA PRO A 149 -33.23 -6.96 -4.30
C PRO A 149 -32.90 -8.41 -3.89
N PRO A 150 -33.86 -9.32 -3.66
CA PRO A 150 -33.76 -10.55 -2.85
C PRO A 150 -32.35 -11.06 -2.51
N GLU A 151 -31.70 -10.42 -1.52
CA GLU A 151 -30.36 -10.79 -1.08
C GLU A 151 -30.43 -11.85 0.03
N PRO A 152 -29.43 -12.75 0.12
CA PRO A 152 -29.43 -13.77 1.14
C PRO A 152 -29.08 -13.20 2.52
N CYS A 153 -29.72 -13.75 3.54
CA CYS A 153 -29.41 -13.50 4.94
C CYS A 153 -29.28 -14.80 5.72
N LEU A 154 -28.67 -14.75 6.91
CA LEU A 154 -28.58 -15.91 7.80
C LEU A 154 -29.60 -15.77 8.93
N ILE A 155 -30.51 -16.73 9.00
CA ILE A 155 -31.37 -16.94 10.16
C ILE A 155 -30.57 -17.75 11.19
N THR A 156 -30.36 -17.14 12.35
CA THR A 156 -29.57 -17.70 13.46
C THR A 156 -30.45 -18.03 14.66
N GLY A 157 -31.72 -17.63 14.66
CA GLY A 157 -32.63 -17.92 15.75
C GLY A 157 -34.09 -17.73 15.40
N PHE A 158 -34.94 -18.01 16.39
CA PHE A 158 -36.36 -17.74 16.35
C PHE A 158 -36.87 -17.33 17.74
N ASP A 159 -38.00 -16.64 17.76
CA ASP A 159 -38.73 -16.24 18.96
C ASP A 159 -40.23 -16.46 18.75
N GLN A 160 -41.01 -16.45 19.82
CA GLN A 160 -42.47 -16.66 19.81
C GLN A 160 -42.88 -17.95 19.07
N GLY A 161 -42.13 -19.03 19.27
CA GLY A 161 -42.41 -20.34 18.65
C GLY A 161 -42.24 -20.35 17.13
N GLY A 162 -41.37 -19.50 16.58
CA GLY A 162 -41.11 -19.44 15.14
C GLY A 162 -41.95 -18.41 14.37
N GLU A 163 -42.80 -17.64 15.06
CA GLU A 163 -43.49 -16.50 14.43
C GLU A 163 -42.55 -15.31 14.16
N VAL A 164 -41.41 -15.26 14.85
CA VAL A 164 -40.36 -14.27 14.62
C VAL A 164 -39.05 -14.99 14.30
N LEU A 165 -38.40 -14.61 13.20
CA LEU A 165 -37.06 -15.09 12.85
C LEU A 165 -36.01 -14.06 13.26
N LEU A 166 -34.85 -14.55 13.72
CA LEU A 166 -33.72 -13.75 14.18
C LEU A 166 -32.53 -14.02 13.27
N GLY A 167 -31.77 -12.99 12.87
CA GLY A 167 -30.69 -13.19 11.90
C GLY A 167 -29.74 -12.03 11.70
N TRP A 168 -28.84 -12.22 10.73
CA TRP A 168 -27.90 -11.22 10.23
C TRP A 168 -28.08 -11.06 8.73
N SER A 169 -27.97 -9.81 8.24
CA SER A 169 -28.02 -9.49 6.82
C SER A 169 -27.04 -8.36 6.52
N HIS A 170 -26.41 -8.40 5.35
CA HIS A 170 -25.58 -7.30 4.85
C HIS A 170 -26.37 -5.99 4.83
N PHE A 171 -27.63 -6.02 4.36
CA PHE A 171 -28.47 -4.84 4.16
C PHE A 171 -29.43 -4.55 5.32
N GLN A 172 -29.12 -5.00 6.54
CA GLN A 172 -30.06 -4.85 7.66
C GLN A 172 -30.36 -3.39 8.04
N GLY A 173 -29.44 -2.47 7.78
CA GLY A 173 -29.63 -1.02 8.01
C GLY A 173 -30.62 -0.35 7.04
N GLU A 174 -30.86 -0.92 5.86
CA GLU A 174 -31.75 -0.32 4.85
C GLU A 174 -33.24 -0.46 5.17
N LYS A 175 -33.59 -1.25 6.20
CA LYS A 175 -34.98 -1.52 6.61
C LYS A 175 -35.44 -0.67 7.79
N GLU A 176 -34.71 0.39 8.13
CA GLU A 176 -35.14 1.33 9.17
C GLU A 176 -36.48 1.98 8.78
N GLY A 177 -37.53 1.68 9.55
CA GLY A 177 -38.90 2.16 9.30
C GLY A 177 -39.88 1.12 8.74
N ASP A 178 -39.45 -0.08 8.34
CA ASP A 178 -40.35 -1.19 8.01
C ASP A 178 -40.85 -1.87 9.30
N ALA A 179 -42.16 -1.85 9.54
CA ALA A 179 -42.79 -2.38 10.75
C ALA A 179 -42.58 -3.90 10.98
N ARG A 180 -42.17 -4.64 9.94
CA ARG A 180 -41.85 -6.07 10.04
C ARG A 180 -40.48 -6.31 10.67
N PHE A 181 -39.60 -5.31 10.66
CA PHE A 181 -38.25 -5.38 11.16
C PHE A 181 -38.11 -4.68 12.52
N SER A 182 -37.39 -5.33 13.42
CA SER A 182 -36.86 -4.73 14.66
C SER A 182 -35.49 -5.33 14.95
N PHE A 183 -34.80 -4.91 16.02
CA PHE A 183 -33.44 -5.38 16.30
C PHE A 183 -33.29 -5.86 17.73
N GLU A 184 -32.49 -6.91 17.91
CA GLU A 184 -32.01 -7.37 19.21
C GLU A 184 -30.93 -6.42 19.76
N PRO A 185 -30.73 -6.34 21.08
CA PRO A 185 -29.62 -5.60 21.68
C PRO A 185 -28.24 -6.03 21.16
N THR A 186 -28.12 -7.29 20.73
CA THR A 186 -26.93 -7.90 20.12
C THR A 186 -26.69 -7.48 18.67
N GLY A 187 -27.65 -6.80 18.02
CA GLY A 187 -27.58 -6.32 16.65
C GLY A 187 -28.27 -7.20 15.61
N GLN A 188 -28.76 -8.40 15.97
CA GLN A 188 -29.51 -9.26 15.05
C GLN A 188 -30.84 -8.62 14.66
N PHE A 189 -31.23 -8.73 13.39
CA PHE A 189 -32.58 -8.34 12.98
C PHE A 189 -33.60 -9.34 13.54
N ARG A 190 -34.81 -8.84 13.77
CA ARG A 190 -36.03 -9.59 14.09
C ARG A 190 -37.00 -9.38 12.94
N LEU A 191 -37.40 -10.45 12.26
CA LEU A 191 -38.34 -10.43 11.15
C LEU A 191 -39.67 -11.08 11.55
N ARG A 192 -40.75 -10.29 11.53
CA ARG A 192 -42.14 -10.75 11.62
C ARG A 192 -42.71 -10.96 10.22
N GLU A 193 -43.80 -11.72 10.13
CA GLU A 193 -44.50 -11.97 8.85
C GLU A 193 -43.57 -12.51 7.76
N TRP A 194 -42.56 -13.28 8.18
CA TRP A 194 -41.45 -13.71 7.34
C TRP A 194 -41.87 -14.54 6.13
N TYR A 195 -42.95 -15.34 6.25
CA TYR A 195 -43.36 -16.26 5.19
C TYR A 195 -43.70 -15.53 3.87
N GLU A 196 -44.35 -14.38 3.95
CA GLU A 196 -44.67 -13.58 2.76
C GLU A 196 -43.43 -12.84 2.23
N ALA A 197 -42.56 -12.40 3.14
CA ALA A 197 -41.36 -11.63 2.82
C ALA A 197 -40.23 -12.47 2.21
N LEU A 198 -40.17 -13.77 2.49
CA LEU A 198 -39.11 -14.64 1.98
C LEU A 198 -39.47 -15.23 0.61
N ASP A 199 -38.49 -15.26 -0.28
CA ASP A 199 -38.59 -15.92 -1.59
C ASP A 199 -38.02 -17.33 -1.58
N GLY A 200 -37.21 -17.66 -0.56
CA GLY A 200 -36.57 -18.95 -0.46
C GLY A 200 -35.90 -19.21 0.89
N VAL A 201 -35.71 -20.49 1.19
CA VAL A 201 -35.04 -20.97 2.40
C VAL A 201 -34.16 -22.17 2.05
N LEU A 202 -32.92 -22.17 2.53
CA LEU A 202 -31.95 -23.24 2.35
C LEU A 202 -31.54 -23.80 3.71
N ILE A 203 -31.74 -25.10 3.88
CA ILE A 203 -31.60 -25.78 5.18
C ILE A 203 -30.59 -26.90 5.04
N VAL A 204 -29.47 -26.79 5.76
CA VAL A 204 -28.51 -27.89 5.89
C VAL A 204 -29.14 -29.02 6.72
N THR A 205 -29.15 -30.22 6.16
CA THR A 205 -29.73 -31.43 6.78
C THR A 205 -28.67 -32.39 7.30
N GLY A 206 -27.41 -32.23 6.88
CA GLY A 206 -26.27 -33.01 7.34
C GLY A 206 -25.05 -32.81 6.47
N THR A 207 -24.14 -33.77 6.52
CA THR A 207 -22.93 -33.82 5.68
C THR A 207 -23.12 -34.76 4.49
N ALA A 208 -22.44 -34.47 3.39
CA ALA A 208 -22.36 -35.30 2.21
C ALA A 208 -20.88 -35.64 1.89
N ALA A 209 -20.66 -36.65 1.05
CA ALA A 209 -19.32 -36.91 0.52
C ALA A 209 -18.88 -35.72 -0.33
N ARG A 210 -17.71 -35.15 -0.02
CA ARG A 210 -17.13 -34.04 -0.80
C ARG A 210 -16.57 -34.59 -2.12
N PRO A 211 -16.85 -33.94 -3.27
CA PRO A 211 -16.16 -34.27 -4.53
C PRO A 211 -14.65 -34.10 -4.38
N ALA A 212 -13.86 -34.75 -5.24
CA ALA A 212 -12.42 -34.57 -5.19
C ALA A 212 -12.08 -33.09 -5.48
N PRO A 213 -11.09 -32.48 -4.80
CA PRO A 213 -10.76 -31.07 -5.02
C PRO A 213 -10.51 -30.72 -6.49
N ARG A 214 -9.78 -31.57 -7.22
CA ARG A 214 -9.56 -31.40 -8.67
C ARG A 214 -10.86 -31.36 -9.48
N GLU A 215 -11.92 -32.04 -9.06
CA GLU A 215 -13.23 -31.98 -9.74
C GLU A 215 -13.94 -30.65 -9.45
N VAL A 216 -13.89 -30.19 -8.19
CA VAL A 216 -14.47 -28.90 -7.76
C VAL A 216 -13.80 -27.75 -8.51
N TYR A 217 -12.47 -27.64 -8.45
CA TYR A 217 -11.74 -26.55 -9.09
C TYR A 217 -11.87 -26.62 -10.61
N ARG A 218 -11.79 -27.79 -11.26
CA ARG A 218 -12.02 -27.91 -12.71
C ARG A 218 -13.43 -27.42 -13.08
N GLY A 219 -14.45 -27.85 -12.34
CA GLY A 219 -15.84 -27.44 -12.58
C GLY A 219 -16.05 -25.94 -12.38
N ALA A 220 -15.36 -25.33 -11.41
CA ALA A 220 -15.35 -23.89 -11.18
C ALA A 220 -14.66 -23.14 -12.32
N LEU A 221 -13.49 -23.58 -12.79
CA LEU A 221 -12.78 -22.98 -13.92
C LEU A 221 -13.59 -23.07 -15.22
N GLU A 222 -14.23 -24.20 -15.50
CA GLU A 222 -15.14 -24.34 -16.65
C GLU A 222 -16.34 -23.39 -16.56
N ARG A 223 -16.81 -23.09 -15.33
CA ARG A 223 -17.86 -22.10 -15.09
C ARG A 223 -17.36 -20.69 -15.27
N ALA A 224 -16.18 -20.36 -14.75
CA ALA A 224 -15.51 -19.09 -14.95
C ALA A 224 -15.39 -18.76 -16.45
N ILE A 225 -14.95 -19.72 -17.26
CA ILE A 225 -14.89 -19.59 -18.73
C ILE A 225 -16.27 -19.31 -19.30
N ARG A 226 -17.33 -20.00 -18.86
CA ARG A 226 -18.70 -19.75 -19.32
C ARG A 226 -19.17 -18.35 -18.95
N GLU A 227 -18.96 -17.89 -17.72
CA GLU A 227 -19.39 -16.55 -17.28
C GLU A 227 -18.65 -15.45 -18.05
N LEU A 228 -17.34 -15.63 -18.29
CA LEU A 228 -16.52 -14.70 -19.07
C LEU A 228 -16.83 -14.73 -20.58
N ARG A 229 -17.25 -15.87 -21.15
CA ARG A 229 -17.68 -16.00 -22.56
C ARG A 229 -19.11 -15.53 -22.80
N ALA A 230 -20.05 -15.80 -21.90
CA ALA A 230 -21.43 -15.34 -21.99
C ALA A 230 -21.50 -13.81 -22.05
N ALA A 231 -20.55 -13.20 -21.34
CA ALA A 231 -20.15 -11.81 -21.39
C ALA A 231 -19.70 -11.30 -22.79
N GLU A 232 -19.28 -12.17 -23.72
CA GLU A 232 -18.82 -11.80 -25.08
C GLU A 232 -19.93 -11.91 -26.15
N GLY A 233 -21.17 -12.24 -25.78
CA GLY A 233 -22.31 -12.31 -26.71
C GLY A 233 -23.60 -11.66 -26.19
N SER A 234 -23.65 -11.29 -24.92
CA SER A 234 -24.73 -10.48 -24.36
C SER A 234 -24.39 -8.99 -24.50
N GLU A 235 -25.32 -8.22 -25.05
CA GLU A 235 -25.18 -6.77 -25.12
C GLU A 235 -25.19 -6.07 -23.74
N THR A 236 -25.45 -6.79 -22.65
CA THR A 236 -25.63 -6.25 -21.30
C THR A 236 -24.62 -6.74 -20.26
N LEU A 237 -23.71 -7.66 -20.61
CA LEU A 237 -22.76 -8.26 -19.64
C LEU A 237 -21.31 -8.20 -20.13
N GLY A 238 -20.36 -8.38 -19.21
CA GLY A 238 -18.98 -8.68 -19.60
C GLY A 238 -18.15 -7.59 -20.27
N THR A 239 -17.25 -8.02 -21.15
CA THR A 239 -16.38 -7.12 -21.91
C THR A 239 -17.20 -6.27 -22.91
N ALA A 240 -18.36 -6.74 -23.37
CA ALA A 240 -19.32 -5.95 -24.14
C ALA A 240 -19.95 -4.83 -23.31
N ALA A 241 -20.34 -5.10 -22.06
CA ALA A 241 -20.80 -4.08 -21.13
C ALA A 241 -19.69 -3.06 -20.79
N MET A 242 -18.44 -3.50 -20.63
CA MET A 242 -17.31 -2.58 -20.47
C MET A 242 -17.09 -1.70 -21.72
N ALA A 243 -17.30 -2.24 -22.93
CA ALA A 243 -17.23 -1.44 -24.16
C ALA A 243 -18.32 -0.36 -24.20
N LYS A 244 -19.56 -0.68 -23.81
CA LYS A 244 -20.65 0.31 -23.65
C LYS A 244 -20.32 1.34 -22.57
N TRP A 245 -19.73 0.91 -21.45
CA TRP A 245 -19.30 1.81 -20.39
C TRP A 245 -18.25 2.82 -20.85
N ALA A 246 -17.22 2.35 -21.58
CA ALA A 246 -16.23 3.23 -22.18
C ALA A 246 -16.86 4.20 -23.20
N ALA A 247 -17.77 3.72 -24.04
CA ALA A 247 -18.46 4.55 -25.03
C ALA A 247 -19.34 5.63 -24.38
N HIS A 248 -20.09 5.27 -23.33
CA HIS A 248 -20.90 6.21 -22.56
C HIS A 248 -20.05 7.34 -21.97
N LEU A 249 -18.91 7.03 -21.36
CA LEU A 249 -18.00 8.04 -20.79
C LEU A 249 -17.48 9.05 -21.83
N GLU A 250 -17.33 8.63 -23.09
CA GLU A 250 -16.84 9.47 -24.19
C GLU A 250 -17.95 10.22 -24.94
N ASN A 251 -19.21 9.84 -24.73
CA ASN A 251 -20.33 10.42 -25.44
C ASN A 251 -20.83 11.68 -24.73
N GLU A 252 -20.33 12.84 -25.15
CA GLU A 252 -20.73 14.15 -24.58
C GLU A 252 -22.25 14.41 -24.66
N ALA A 253 -22.95 13.83 -25.64
CA ALA A 253 -24.39 13.97 -25.76
C ALA A 253 -25.14 13.29 -24.60
N ASP A 254 -24.58 12.23 -24.01
CA ASP A 254 -25.19 11.52 -22.87
C ASP A 254 -25.20 12.38 -21.60
N PHE A 255 -24.28 13.34 -21.50
CA PHE A 255 -24.16 14.26 -20.36
C PHE A 255 -24.74 15.65 -20.63
N ALA A 256 -25.22 15.90 -21.85
CA ALA A 256 -25.70 17.21 -22.27
C ALA A 256 -26.94 17.61 -21.46
N GLY A 257 -26.85 18.75 -20.76
CA GLY A 257 -27.96 19.29 -19.97
C GLY A 257 -28.19 18.59 -18.63
N PHE A 258 -27.24 17.77 -18.16
CA PHE A 258 -27.31 17.17 -16.82
C PHE A 258 -27.43 18.23 -15.72
N SER A 259 -28.38 18.04 -14.81
CA SER A 259 -28.45 18.72 -13.53
C SER A 259 -27.32 18.27 -12.59
N ALA A 260 -27.11 19.00 -11.49
CA ALA A 260 -26.14 18.60 -10.46
C ALA A 260 -26.44 17.20 -9.89
N GLU A 261 -27.72 16.89 -9.63
CA GLU A 261 -28.16 15.58 -9.16
C GLU A 261 -27.88 14.46 -10.18
N GLN A 262 -28.07 14.72 -11.47
CA GLN A 262 -27.76 13.75 -12.52
C GLN A 262 -26.26 13.48 -12.61
N TRP A 263 -25.42 14.50 -12.43
CA TRP A 263 -23.97 14.35 -12.35
C TRP A 263 -23.55 13.50 -11.13
N GLU A 264 -24.09 13.79 -9.95
CA GLU A 264 -23.80 13.02 -8.74
C GLU A 264 -24.22 11.55 -8.89
N LYS A 265 -25.42 11.32 -9.44
CA LYS A 265 -25.92 9.96 -9.71
C LYS A 265 -25.03 9.22 -10.70
N ALA A 266 -24.62 9.87 -11.79
CA ALA A 266 -23.74 9.25 -12.79
C ALA A 266 -22.35 8.92 -12.21
N GLN A 267 -21.77 9.83 -11.43
CA GLN A 267 -20.48 9.60 -10.76
C GLN A 267 -20.59 8.45 -9.75
N SER A 268 -21.65 8.41 -8.94
CA SER A 268 -21.91 7.34 -7.98
C SER A 268 -22.08 5.99 -8.66
N ALA A 269 -22.89 5.93 -9.73
CA ALA A 269 -23.11 4.72 -10.52
C ALA A 269 -21.82 4.20 -11.19
N HIS A 270 -20.98 5.11 -11.71
CA HIS A 270 -19.65 4.79 -12.22
C HIS A 270 -18.76 4.19 -11.12
N GLY A 271 -18.70 4.82 -9.96
CA GLY A 271 -17.90 4.36 -8.82
C GLY A 271 -18.34 2.98 -8.31
N ALA A 272 -19.65 2.76 -8.16
CA ALA A 272 -20.22 1.50 -7.70
C ALA A 272 -19.99 0.35 -8.71
N THR A 273 -20.18 0.61 -10.01
CA THR A 273 -19.93 -0.37 -11.07
C THR A 273 -18.46 -0.79 -11.10
N ALA A 274 -17.55 0.17 -10.94
CA ALA A 274 -16.13 -0.12 -10.85
C ALA A 274 -15.80 -0.96 -9.59
N GLY A 275 -16.40 -0.63 -8.44
CA GLY A 275 -16.20 -1.34 -7.17
C GLY A 275 -16.60 -2.81 -7.19
N ASP A 276 -17.80 -3.14 -7.67
CA ASP A 276 -18.26 -4.53 -7.80
C ASP A 276 -17.28 -5.35 -8.66
N LEU A 277 -16.83 -4.79 -9.79
CA LEU A 277 -15.86 -5.46 -10.65
C LEU A 277 -14.49 -5.63 -9.97
N ALA A 278 -14.01 -4.62 -9.25
CA ALA A 278 -12.75 -4.71 -8.51
C ALA A 278 -12.77 -5.89 -7.54
N GLU A 279 -13.79 -5.98 -6.69
CA GLU A 279 -13.87 -7.04 -5.68
C GLU A 279 -13.90 -8.43 -6.33
N ARG A 280 -14.78 -8.62 -7.33
CA ARG A 280 -14.89 -9.86 -8.09
C ARG A 280 -13.54 -10.31 -8.65
N ARG A 281 -12.80 -9.40 -9.27
CA ARG A 281 -11.51 -9.71 -9.90
C ARG A 281 -10.39 -10.00 -8.90
N ALA A 282 -10.39 -9.35 -7.73
CA ALA A 282 -9.50 -9.72 -6.63
C ALA A 282 -9.80 -11.13 -6.08
N LEU A 283 -11.09 -11.47 -5.94
CA LEU A 283 -11.53 -12.80 -5.51
C LEU A 283 -11.18 -13.86 -6.57
N ALA A 284 -11.32 -13.54 -7.85
CA ALA A 284 -10.93 -14.42 -8.95
C ALA A 284 -9.43 -14.73 -8.92
N ALA A 285 -8.58 -13.70 -8.78
CA ALA A 285 -7.14 -13.89 -8.63
C ALA A 285 -6.81 -14.78 -7.42
N SER A 286 -7.40 -14.52 -6.26
CA SER A 286 -7.18 -15.31 -5.05
C SER A 286 -7.65 -16.76 -5.19
N PHE A 287 -8.78 -16.99 -5.86
CA PHE A 287 -9.28 -18.33 -6.14
C PHE A 287 -8.33 -19.11 -7.07
N LEU A 288 -7.72 -18.46 -8.06
CA LEU A 288 -6.74 -19.11 -8.95
C LEU A 288 -5.46 -19.51 -8.22
N SER A 289 -5.03 -18.74 -7.22
CA SER A 289 -3.94 -19.14 -6.33
C SER A 289 -4.24 -20.47 -5.61
N LEU A 290 -5.49 -20.68 -5.18
CA LEU A 290 -5.93 -21.99 -4.65
C LEU A 290 -5.94 -23.07 -5.73
N ALA A 291 -6.41 -22.76 -6.93
CA ALA A 291 -6.46 -23.72 -8.04
C ALA A 291 -5.06 -24.22 -8.45
N CYS A 292 -4.03 -23.38 -8.41
CA CYS A 292 -2.63 -23.74 -8.67
C CYS A 292 -2.13 -24.88 -7.76
N ARG A 293 -2.59 -24.95 -6.50
CA ARG A 293 -2.24 -26.04 -5.56
C ARG A 293 -2.69 -27.41 -6.05
N HIS A 294 -3.77 -27.45 -6.84
CA HIS A 294 -4.38 -28.67 -7.32
C HIS A 294 -4.06 -28.99 -8.78
N PHE A 295 -3.52 -28.03 -9.55
CA PHE A 295 -3.15 -28.18 -10.96
C PHE A 295 -1.76 -27.62 -11.26
N PRO A 296 -0.68 -28.18 -10.67
CA PRO A 296 0.68 -27.75 -10.97
C PRO A 296 1.03 -27.84 -12.46
N GLU A 297 0.41 -28.77 -13.20
CA GLU A 297 0.59 -28.90 -14.64
C GLU A 297 0.09 -27.68 -15.44
N ALA A 298 -0.87 -26.92 -14.91
CA ALA A 298 -1.46 -25.75 -15.53
C ALA A 298 -1.08 -24.43 -14.83
N GLU A 299 -0.18 -24.50 -13.83
CA GLU A 299 0.27 -23.35 -13.04
C GLU A 299 0.70 -22.15 -13.90
N PRO A 300 1.46 -22.30 -15.01
CA PRO A 300 1.87 -21.14 -15.80
C PRO A 300 0.70 -20.36 -16.43
N ASP A 301 -0.34 -21.07 -16.89
CA ASP A 301 -1.53 -20.44 -17.48
C ASP A 301 -2.46 -19.91 -16.37
N LEU A 302 -2.62 -20.63 -15.26
CA LEU A 302 -3.41 -20.18 -14.10
C LEU A 302 -2.82 -18.91 -13.45
N HIS A 303 -1.51 -18.85 -13.28
CA HIS A 303 -0.82 -17.68 -12.72
C HIS A 303 -0.90 -16.46 -13.65
N ARG A 304 -0.90 -16.65 -14.98
CA ARG A 304 -1.17 -15.56 -15.93
C ARG A 304 -2.61 -15.08 -15.87
N ALA A 305 -3.57 -15.99 -15.67
CA ALA A 305 -4.97 -15.61 -15.46
C ALA A 305 -5.14 -14.83 -14.15
N GLU A 306 -4.53 -15.29 -13.05
CA GLU A 306 -4.47 -14.59 -11.76
C GLU A 306 -3.92 -13.18 -11.94
N THR A 307 -2.78 -13.06 -12.62
CA THR A 307 -2.13 -11.78 -12.92
C THR A 307 -3.01 -10.85 -13.74
N ALA A 308 -3.75 -11.38 -14.72
CA ALA A 308 -4.69 -10.61 -15.51
C ALA A 308 -5.86 -10.08 -14.67
N PHE A 309 -6.47 -10.90 -13.82
CA PHE A 309 -7.57 -10.47 -12.95
C PHE A 309 -7.11 -9.51 -11.85
N GLN A 310 -5.91 -9.71 -11.29
CA GLN A 310 -5.32 -8.71 -10.41
C GLN A 310 -5.10 -7.39 -11.16
N GLY A 311 -4.61 -7.45 -12.40
CA GLY A 311 -4.49 -6.28 -13.27
C GLY A 311 -5.81 -5.53 -13.49
N ALA A 312 -6.92 -6.26 -13.63
CA ALA A 312 -8.26 -5.67 -13.70
C ALA A 312 -8.65 -4.97 -12.39
N HIS A 313 -8.48 -5.63 -11.24
CA HIS A 313 -8.71 -5.03 -9.93
C HIS A 313 -7.92 -3.73 -9.73
N GLU A 314 -6.63 -3.75 -10.10
CA GLU A 314 -5.76 -2.57 -9.98
C GLU A 314 -6.15 -1.43 -10.91
N THR A 315 -6.64 -1.74 -12.10
CA THR A 315 -7.12 -0.74 -13.06
C THR A 315 -8.36 0.00 -12.52
N VAL A 316 -9.21 -0.65 -11.72
CA VAL A 316 -10.34 0.03 -11.05
C VAL A 316 -9.86 1.08 -10.05
N TYR A 317 -8.80 0.80 -9.29
CA TYR A 317 -8.25 1.82 -8.39
C TYR A 317 -7.73 3.04 -9.15
N GLU A 318 -7.12 2.83 -10.32
CA GLU A 318 -6.71 3.92 -11.20
C GLU A 318 -7.92 4.71 -11.72
N ILE A 319 -9.05 4.04 -12.02
CA ILE A 319 -10.32 4.68 -12.40
C ILE A 319 -10.81 5.60 -11.28
N TRP A 320 -10.87 5.11 -10.04
CA TRP A 320 -11.29 5.91 -8.89
C TRP A 320 -10.37 7.10 -8.63
N GLU A 321 -9.05 6.90 -8.65
CA GLU A 321 -8.08 7.97 -8.41
C GLU A 321 -8.10 9.07 -9.49
N THR A 322 -8.37 8.69 -10.74
CA THR A 322 -8.44 9.63 -11.86
C THR A 322 -9.54 10.68 -11.64
N ALA A 323 -10.65 10.27 -11.03
CA ALA A 323 -11.79 11.13 -10.71
C ALA A 323 -11.85 11.53 -9.22
N ALA A 324 -10.76 11.45 -8.46
CA ALA A 324 -10.73 11.76 -7.03
C ALA A 324 -10.07 13.10 -6.68
N ARG A 325 -10.36 13.66 -5.50
CA ARG A 325 -9.64 14.82 -4.95
C ARG A 325 -8.36 14.39 -4.24
N THR A 326 -8.49 13.47 -3.28
CA THR A 326 -7.42 13.08 -2.36
C THR A 326 -7.09 11.59 -2.35
N GLY A 327 -8.00 10.73 -2.83
CA GLY A 327 -7.80 9.27 -2.91
C GLY A 327 -9.03 8.54 -3.48
N PRO A 328 -8.94 7.21 -3.70
CA PRO A 328 -9.94 6.45 -4.48
C PRO A 328 -11.37 6.47 -3.92
N PHE A 329 -11.59 6.88 -2.68
CA PHE A 329 -12.92 6.96 -2.05
C PHE A 329 -13.41 8.40 -1.81
N ASP A 330 -12.71 9.42 -2.32
CA ASP A 330 -13.07 10.84 -2.21
C ASP A 330 -13.29 11.43 -3.62
N PRO A 331 -14.47 11.18 -4.23
CA PRO A 331 -14.74 11.56 -5.60
C PRO A 331 -14.78 13.07 -5.80
N ASP A 332 -14.21 13.52 -6.91
CA ASP A 332 -14.24 14.89 -7.39
C ASP A 332 -15.20 15.02 -8.58
N LEU A 333 -16.40 15.54 -8.31
CA LEU A 333 -17.41 15.75 -9.32
C LEU A 333 -16.93 16.68 -10.44
N ALA A 334 -16.11 17.70 -10.13
CA ALA A 334 -15.60 18.62 -11.13
C ALA A 334 -14.62 17.91 -12.09
N ARG A 335 -13.81 16.98 -11.59
CA ARG A 335 -12.95 16.14 -12.44
C ARG A 335 -13.78 15.18 -13.28
N PHE A 336 -14.82 14.56 -12.72
CA PHE A 336 -15.70 13.68 -13.51
C PHE A 336 -16.48 14.43 -14.60
N GLN A 337 -16.82 15.69 -14.35
CA GLN A 337 -17.46 16.58 -15.33
C GLN A 337 -16.52 17.01 -16.48
N ASP A 338 -15.21 16.92 -16.31
CA ASP A 338 -14.24 17.22 -17.37
C ASP A 338 -14.25 16.10 -18.46
N PRO A 339 -14.57 16.43 -19.72
CA PRO A 339 -14.50 15.49 -20.84
C PRO A 339 -13.15 14.80 -21.00
N ALA A 340 -12.03 15.48 -20.70
CA ALA A 340 -10.70 14.89 -20.81
C ALA A 340 -10.46 13.81 -19.75
N CYS A 341 -10.96 14.04 -18.53
CA CYS A 341 -10.97 13.05 -17.48
C CYS A 341 -11.80 11.84 -17.88
N ARG A 342 -13.03 12.02 -18.37
CA ARG A 342 -13.88 10.89 -18.80
C ARG A 342 -13.29 10.07 -19.94
N ARG A 343 -12.61 10.70 -20.91
CA ARG A 343 -11.84 9.98 -21.95
C ARG A 343 -10.71 9.13 -21.35
N THR A 344 -10.05 9.63 -20.31
CA THR A 344 -9.04 8.86 -19.57
C THR A 344 -9.68 7.67 -18.87
N LEU A 345 -10.79 7.88 -18.16
CA LEU A 345 -11.58 6.80 -17.54
C LEU A 345 -12.01 5.75 -18.59
N ALA A 346 -12.49 6.16 -19.76
CA ALA A 346 -12.87 5.24 -20.83
C ALA A 346 -11.68 4.40 -21.35
N SER A 347 -10.48 4.96 -21.43
CA SER A 347 -9.26 4.21 -21.75
C SER A 347 -8.97 3.14 -20.69
N LEU A 348 -9.11 3.46 -19.42
CA LEU A 348 -8.95 2.51 -18.31
C LEU A 348 -10.01 1.42 -18.33
N VAL A 349 -11.26 1.74 -18.66
CA VAL A 349 -12.33 0.74 -18.84
C VAL A 349 -12.01 -0.23 -19.98
N ARG A 350 -11.44 0.24 -21.09
CA ARG A 350 -10.98 -0.66 -22.16
C ARG A 350 -9.82 -1.56 -21.72
N ARG A 351 -8.96 -1.07 -20.84
CA ARG A 351 -7.89 -1.86 -20.22
C ARG A 351 -8.45 -2.95 -19.31
N LEU A 352 -9.52 -2.69 -18.54
CA LEU A 352 -10.25 -3.73 -17.79
C LEU A 352 -10.71 -4.85 -18.73
N ALA A 353 -11.35 -4.49 -19.84
CA ALA A 353 -11.82 -5.47 -20.82
C ALA A 353 -10.68 -6.28 -21.44
N ALA A 354 -9.51 -5.66 -21.65
CA ALA A 354 -8.32 -6.37 -22.14
C ALA A 354 -7.77 -7.36 -21.10
N CYS A 355 -7.76 -7.00 -19.82
CA CYS A 355 -7.39 -7.88 -18.73
C CYS A 355 -8.32 -9.10 -18.65
N ASP A 356 -9.64 -8.89 -18.72
CA ASP A 356 -10.62 -9.98 -18.70
C ASP A 356 -10.47 -10.95 -19.88
N ARG A 357 -10.30 -10.43 -21.11
CA ARG A 357 -10.04 -11.27 -22.29
C ARG A 357 -8.78 -12.10 -22.15
N ARG A 358 -7.72 -11.49 -21.61
CA ARG A 358 -6.45 -12.19 -21.34
C ARG A 358 -6.65 -13.29 -20.29
N GLY A 359 -7.34 -12.98 -19.20
CA GLY A 359 -7.68 -13.94 -18.14
C GLY A 359 -8.46 -15.12 -18.70
N LEU A 360 -9.53 -14.86 -19.47
CA LEU A 360 -10.31 -15.89 -20.15
C LEU A 360 -9.44 -16.80 -21.03
N ALA A 361 -8.62 -16.23 -21.92
CA ALA A 361 -7.75 -17.01 -22.80
C ALA A 361 -6.77 -17.89 -22.00
N CYS A 362 -6.23 -17.39 -20.89
CA CYS A 362 -5.35 -18.15 -20.01
C CYS A 362 -6.10 -19.30 -19.32
N LEU A 363 -7.34 -19.07 -18.85
CA LEU A 363 -8.18 -20.12 -18.27
C LEU A 363 -8.54 -21.22 -19.28
N GLU A 364 -8.83 -20.86 -20.53
CA GLU A 364 -9.12 -21.82 -21.60
C GLU A 364 -7.93 -22.75 -21.84
N ARG A 365 -6.73 -22.18 -21.94
CA ARG A 365 -5.48 -22.95 -22.03
C ARG A 365 -5.26 -23.86 -20.83
N ALA A 366 -5.44 -23.32 -19.61
CA ALA A 366 -5.29 -24.07 -18.38
C ALA A 366 -6.24 -25.29 -18.37
N ILE A 367 -7.50 -25.13 -18.79
CA ILE A 367 -8.47 -26.22 -18.88
C ILE A 367 -8.05 -27.28 -19.91
N HIS A 368 -7.52 -26.87 -21.05
CA HIS A 368 -7.00 -27.82 -22.03
C HIS A 368 -5.84 -28.65 -21.47
N THR A 369 -4.90 -28.00 -20.77
CA THR A 369 -3.78 -28.66 -20.06
C THR A 369 -4.27 -29.62 -18.98
N ILE A 370 -5.22 -29.20 -18.14
CA ILE A 370 -5.84 -30.04 -17.08
C ILE A 370 -6.52 -31.28 -17.66
N ARG A 371 -7.09 -31.18 -18.87
CA ARG A 371 -7.73 -32.29 -19.60
C ARG A 371 -6.73 -33.18 -20.36
N GLY A 372 -5.45 -32.84 -20.39
CA GLY A 372 -4.43 -33.53 -21.19
C GLY A 372 -4.61 -33.35 -22.69
N THR A 373 -5.27 -32.27 -23.11
CA THR A 373 -5.44 -31.87 -24.51
C THR A 373 -4.50 -30.73 -24.86
N ASP A 374 -4.23 -30.53 -26.15
CA ASP A 374 -3.37 -29.44 -26.61
C ASP A 374 -3.97 -28.06 -26.20
N PRO A 375 -3.26 -27.26 -25.36
CA PRO A 375 -3.72 -25.93 -24.98
C PRO A 375 -3.61 -24.91 -26.13
N GLY A 376 -3.01 -25.28 -27.26
CA GLY A 376 -2.82 -24.40 -28.40
C GLY A 376 -1.65 -23.43 -28.18
N PRO A 377 -1.58 -22.31 -28.93
CA PRO A 377 -0.44 -21.40 -28.88
C PRO A 377 -0.35 -20.68 -27.54
N ALA A 378 0.88 -20.54 -27.03
CA ALA A 378 1.14 -19.82 -25.79
C ALA A 378 0.68 -18.36 -25.90
N ILE A 379 0.01 -17.87 -24.85
CA ILE A 379 -0.35 -16.45 -24.78
C ILE A 379 0.93 -15.65 -24.53
N PRO A 380 1.23 -14.65 -25.37
CA PRO A 380 2.39 -13.78 -25.16
C PRO A 380 2.33 -13.15 -23.77
N ALA A 381 3.48 -13.12 -23.08
CA ALA A 381 3.57 -12.42 -21.80
C ALA A 381 3.14 -10.96 -21.97
N ASP A 382 2.28 -10.49 -21.07
CA ASP A 382 2.00 -9.07 -20.99
C ASP A 382 3.22 -8.40 -20.36
N PRO A 383 3.94 -7.49 -21.03
CA PRO A 383 5.06 -6.79 -20.41
C PRO A 383 4.62 -5.88 -19.25
N VAL A 384 3.32 -5.57 -19.14
CA VAL A 384 2.72 -4.69 -18.12
C VAL A 384 2.13 -5.53 -16.97
N LEU A 385 1.44 -6.63 -17.27
CA LEU A 385 0.80 -7.48 -16.25
C LEU A 385 1.70 -8.63 -15.79
N ASP A 386 2.28 -9.39 -16.71
CA ASP A 386 3.17 -10.53 -16.42
C ASP A 386 4.65 -10.11 -16.31
N GLY A 387 4.91 -8.82 -16.49
CA GLY A 387 6.24 -8.27 -16.67
C GLY A 387 7.02 -8.19 -15.38
N VAL A 388 8.23 -8.72 -15.42
CA VAL A 388 9.31 -8.23 -14.57
C VAL A 388 9.64 -6.80 -15.06
N ALA A 389 9.24 -5.78 -14.30
CA ALA A 389 9.66 -4.41 -14.58
C ALA A 389 11.10 -4.26 -14.09
N VAL A 390 12.07 -4.58 -14.94
CA VAL A 390 13.50 -4.34 -14.66
C VAL A 390 13.92 -3.07 -15.37
N LEU A 391 14.26 -2.05 -14.59
CA LEU A 391 14.88 -0.85 -15.15
C LEU A 391 16.32 -1.16 -15.54
N THR A 392 16.66 -0.84 -16.78
CA THR A 392 18.05 -0.95 -17.26
C THR A 392 18.83 0.26 -16.78
N LYS A 393 20.01 0.04 -16.23
CA LYS A 393 20.95 1.10 -15.86
C LYS A 393 21.34 1.89 -17.11
N ALA A 394 21.50 3.20 -16.99
CA ALA A 394 22.03 3.98 -18.09
C ALA A 394 23.45 3.50 -18.46
N THR A 395 23.73 3.40 -19.76
CA THR A 395 25.09 3.16 -20.26
C THR A 395 25.89 4.45 -20.08
N THR A 396 26.78 4.49 -19.09
CA THR A 396 27.64 5.65 -18.88
C THR A 396 28.62 5.76 -20.05
N ALA A 397 28.51 6.84 -20.82
CA ALA A 397 29.52 7.20 -21.80
C ALA A 397 30.80 7.58 -21.05
N GLU A 398 31.84 6.78 -21.27
CA GLU A 398 33.22 6.87 -20.79
C GLU A 398 33.53 6.46 -19.33
N PRO A 399 34.57 5.62 -19.13
CA PRO A 399 35.13 5.33 -17.82
C PRO A 399 36.00 6.51 -17.37
N GLY A 400 35.37 7.59 -16.91
CA GLY A 400 36.04 8.54 -16.02
C GLY A 400 36.39 7.80 -14.72
N GLN A 401 37.63 7.96 -14.24
CA GLN A 401 38.22 7.21 -13.12
C GLN A 401 37.23 6.88 -12.00
N PRO A 402 37.29 5.67 -11.40
CA PRO A 402 36.50 5.35 -10.24
C PRO A 402 36.86 6.33 -9.14
N THR A 403 36.00 7.33 -8.91
CA THR A 403 36.13 8.23 -7.78
C THR A 403 35.82 7.39 -6.55
N ALA A 404 36.86 7.07 -5.79
CA ALA A 404 36.75 6.32 -4.55
C ALA A 404 35.81 7.08 -3.61
N TRP A 405 34.59 6.58 -3.49
CA TRP A 405 33.56 7.08 -2.60
C TRP A 405 33.65 6.25 -1.30
N ALA A 406 33.45 6.85 -0.13
CA ALA A 406 33.58 6.12 1.14
C ALA A 406 32.21 5.77 1.72
N PRO A 407 32.09 4.69 2.51
CA PRO A 407 30.86 4.34 3.20
C PRO A 407 30.56 5.40 4.26
N GLU A 408 29.58 6.26 3.99
CA GLU A 408 29.25 7.41 4.83
C GLU A 408 27.76 7.34 5.18
N ASN A 409 27.41 7.66 6.41
CA ASN A 409 26.20 7.12 7.05
C ASN A 409 24.92 7.92 6.75
N ILE A 410 24.97 8.89 5.85
CA ILE A 410 23.86 9.82 5.59
C ILE A 410 23.05 9.36 4.38
N ALA A 411 21.87 8.79 4.65
CA ALA A 411 21.04 8.06 3.69
C ALA A 411 20.66 8.87 2.43
N LEU A 412 20.24 10.13 2.56
CA LEU A 412 19.67 10.88 1.44
C LEU A 412 20.71 11.26 0.36
N PRO A 413 21.88 11.86 0.70
CA PRO A 413 22.95 12.08 -0.27
C PRO A 413 23.41 10.78 -0.96
N ASN A 414 23.51 9.66 -0.22
CA ASN A 414 23.82 8.35 -0.79
C ASN A 414 22.77 7.91 -1.82
N ALA A 415 21.49 8.01 -1.44
CA ALA A 415 20.37 7.65 -2.29
C ALA A 415 20.32 8.47 -3.58
N LEU A 416 20.59 9.78 -3.51
CA LEU A 416 20.61 10.63 -4.70
C LEU A 416 21.84 10.41 -5.59
N GLY A 417 23.02 10.19 -5.01
CA GLY A 417 24.20 9.80 -5.79
C GLY A 417 23.98 8.50 -6.56
N MET A 418 23.34 7.54 -5.90
CA MET A 418 23.00 6.26 -6.54
C MET A 418 21.89 6.40 -7.59
N LEU A 419 20.86 7.21 -7.33
CA LEU A 419 19.82 7.55 -8.31
C LEU A 419 20.42 8.24 -9.55
N ARG A 420 21.28 9.25 -9.35
CA ARG A 420 22.00 9.96 -10.40
C ARG A 420 22.83 9.00 -11.26
N THR A 421 23.57 8.11 -10.60
CA THR A 421 24.39 7.08 -11.25
C THR A 421 23.53 6.11 -12.05
N PHE A 422 22.41 5.66 -11.48
CA PHE A 422 21.46 4.76 -12.14
C PHE A 422 20.86 5.40 -13.42
N LEU A 423 20.49 6.67 -13.33
CA LEU A 423 19.92 7.45 -14.44
C LEU A 423 20.99 7.90 -15.47
N GLY A 424 22.29 7.77 -15.16
CA GLY A 424 23.38 8.21 -16.03
C GLY A 424 23.46 9.73 -16.19
N GLU A 425 22.98 10.47 -15.21
CA GLU A 425 22.84 11.93 -15.31
C GLU A 425 24.12 12.64 -14.87
N PRO A 426 24.66 13.60 -15.65
CA PRO A 426 25.76 14.45 -15.21
C PRO A 426 25.23 15.63 -14.37
N PHE A 427 26.11 16.22 -13.56
CA PHE A 427 25.86 17.50 -12.87
C PHE A 427 25.95 18.73 -13.80
N GLY A 428 26.39 18.54 -15.05
CA GLY A 428 26.66 19.62 -16.00
C GLY A 428 28.15 19.83 -16.24
N ALA A 429 28.54 21.01 -16.73
CA ALA A 429 29.92 21.35 -17.02
C ALA A 429 30.71 21.62 -15.71
N LEU A 430 31.67 20.76 -15.42
CA LEU A 430 32.57 20.85 -14.26
C LEU A 430 33.81 21.69 -14.60
N ASN A 431 34.27 22.53 -13.67
CA ASN A 431 35.55 23.22 -13.76
C ASN A 431 36.73 22.33 -13.28
N GLU A 432 37.97 22.80 -13.40
CA GLU A 432 39.16 22.02 -13.03
C GLU A 432 39.18 21.60 -11.54
N ALA A 433 38.75 22.48 -10.64
CA ALA A 433 38.67 22.17 -9.21
C ALA A 433 37.65 21.06 -8.92
N GLU A 434 36.50 21.08 -9.59
CA GLU A 434 35.46 20.07 -9.46
C GLU A 434 35.90 18.73 -10.06
N GLN A 435 36.55 18.75 -11.22
CA GLN A 435 37.07 17.54 -11.88
C GLN A 435 38.16 16.85 -11.06
N THR A 436 38.95 17.61 -10.30
CA THR A 436 40.04 17.08 -9.45
C THR A 436 39.60 16.78 -8.03
N ALA A 437 38.37 17.12 -7.64
CA ALA A 437 37.85 16.92 -6.30
C ALA A 437 37.64 15.43 -5.99
N THR A 438 38.31 14.95 -4.94
CA THR A 438 38.05 13.63 -4.39
C THR A 438 36.64 13.60 -3.81
N LYS A 439 35.82 12.63 -4.22
CA LYS A 439 34.41 12.46 -3.79
C LYS A 439 33.47 13.63 -4.17
N LEU A 440 33.70 14.24 -5.33
CA LEU A 440 32.85 15.31 -5.87
C LEU A 440 31.34 15.02 -5.72
N ASP A 441 30.90 13.83 -6.15
CA ASP A 441 29.48 13.46 -6.17
C ASP A 441 28.85 13.49 -4.77
N TYR A 442 29.53 12.94 -3.76
CA TYR A 442 29.01 12.97 -2.40
C TYR A 442 29.02 14.40 -1.83
N GLY A 443 30.12 15.13 -1.98
CA GLY A 443 30.22 16.51 -1.50
C GLY A 443 29.14 17.42 -2.11
N LEU A 444 28.87 17.27 -3.41
CA LEU A 444 27.77 17.97 -4.07
C LEU A 444 26.41 17.58 -3.49
N TRP A 445 26.10 16.30 -3.36
CA TRP A 445 24.81 15.89 -2.78
C TRP A 445 24.66 16.29 -1.31
N MET A 446 25.75 16.31 -0.54
CA MET A 446 25.75 16.82 0.83
C MET A 446 25.30 18.27 0.91
N GLY A 447 25.81 19.13 0.03
CA GLY A 447 25.37 20.54 -0.05
C GLY A 447 23.97 20.70 -0.67
N LEU A 448 23.71 20.06 -1.82
CA LEU A 448 22.47 20.23 -2.59
C LEU A 448 21.23 19.67 -1.89
N THR A 449 21.38 18.60 -1.11
CA THR A 449 20.28 18.10 -0.25
C THR A 449 20.11 18.92 1.01
N GLY A 450 21.08 19.77 1.35
CA GLY A 450 21.12 20.50 2.61
C GLY A 450 21.69 19.70 3.79
N ALA A 451 22.05 18.43 3.62
CA ALA A 451 22.57 17.58 4.69
C ALA A 451 23.83 18.17 5.36
N ALA A 452 24.71 18.82 4.60
CA ALA A 452 25.90 19.50 5.09
C ALA A 452 25.61 20.57 6.15
N PHE A 453 24.44 21.21 6.08
CA PHE A 453 24.07 22.37 6.90
C PHE A 453 23.15 22.01 8.08
N GLY A 454 22.54 20.83 8.05
CA GLY A 454 21.67 20.34 9.12
C GLY A 454 22.42 19.68 10.28
N MET A 455 21.65 19.27 11.29
CA MET A 455 22.05 18.49 12.45
C MET A 455 21.75 16.99 12.27
N PRO A 456 22.36 16.11 13.06
CA PRO A 456 22.01 14.70 13.08
C PRO A 456 20.52 14.48 13.32
N GLY A 457 19.92 13.59 12.55
CA GLY A 457 18.51 13.29 12.68
C GLY A 457 17.56 14.43 12.27
N ASP A 458 18.04 15.49 11.58
CA ASP A 458 17.17 16.53 10.99
C ASP A 458 16.19 15.98 9.94
N GLY A 459 16.37 14.72 9.56
CA GLY A 459 15.48 14.00 8.68
C GLY A 459 15.42 14.58 7.27
N PRO A 460 14.86 13.82 6.33
CA PRO A 460 14.64 14.26 4.96
C PRO A 460 13.55 15.33 4.82
N GLU A 461 12.72 15.51 5.83
CA GLU A 461 11.74 16.58 5.92
C GLU A 461 12.35 17.98 5.96
N ARG A 462 13.63 18.05 6.31
CA ARG A 462 14.43 19.27 6.23
C ARG A 462 15.43 19.20 5.10
N ALA A 463 15.27 18.27 4.16
CA ALA A 463 16.10 18.25 2.97
C ALA A 463 15.59 19.24 1.92
N ASN A 464 16.52 19.81 1.17
CA ASN A 464 16.22 20.64 0.02
C ASN A 464 15.91 19.78 -1.22
N LEU A 465 14.86 18.96 -1.11
CA LEU A 465 14.41 18.07 -2.20
C LEU A 465 14.14 18.82 -3.51
N PRO A 466 13.50 20.01 -3.52
CA PRO A 466 13.34 20.79 -4.75
C PRO A 466 14.68 21.08 -5.43
N LEU A 467 15.68 21.57 -4.70
CA LEU A 467 17.00 21.86 -5.26
C LEU A 467 17.71 20.59 -5.72
N ALA A 468 17.58 19.51 -4.97
CA ALA A 468 18.18 18.23 -5.33
C ALA A 468 17.60 17.67 -6.64
N PHE A 469 16.29 17.77 -6.85
CA PHE A 469 15.64 17.37 -8.11
C PHE A 469 15.83 18.39 -9.24
N ASP A 470 16.04 19.67 -8.94
CA ASP A 470 16.53 20.65 -9.91
C ASP A 470 17.92 20.25 -10.44
N ALA A 471 18.81 19.80 -9.55
CA ALA A 471 20.14 19.31 -9.90
C ALA A 471 20.10 17.98 -10.67
N LEU A 472 19.14 17.09 -10.35
CA LEU A 472 18.90 15.88 -11.16
C LEU A 472 18.31 16.21 -12.54
N GLY A 473 17.45 17.23 -12.63
CA GLY A 473 16.69 17.56 -13.83
C GLY A 473 15.42 16.73 -14.00
N TYR A 474 14.81 16.28 -12.90
CA TYR A 474 13.63 15.41 -12.90
C TYR A 474 12.50 15.98 -12.06
N ASP A 475 11.27 15.69 -12.46
CA ASP A 475 10.10 15.86 -11.61
C ASP A 475 9.98 14.70 -10.64
N TYR A 476 9.44 14.99 -9.45
CA TYR A 476 9.26 14.00 -8.40
C TYR A 476 7.92 14.19 -7.69
N GLU A 477 7.48 13.13 -7.04
CA GLU A 477 6.34 13.14 -6.14
C GLU A 477 6.77 12.55 -4.80
N LEU A 478 6.58 13.35 -3.76
CA LEU A 478 6.86 12.99 -2.38
C LEU A 478 5.62 12.35 -1.76
N TRP A 479 5.77 11.12 -1.26
CA TRP A 479 4.74 10.47 -0.45
C TRP A 479 5.25 10.21 0.96
N LEU A 480 4.41 10.47 1.95
CA LEU A 480 4.73 10.37 3.38
C LEU A 480 3.67 9.53 4.10
N SER A 481 4.05 8.94 5.23
CA SER A 481 3.07 8.42 6.18
C SER A 481 2.20 9.56 6.72
N ALA A 482 0.99 9.23 7.18
CA ALA A 482 0.09 10.23 7.75
C ALA A 482 0.68 10.91 9.01
N THR A 483 1.44 10.16 9.82
CA THR A 483 2.14 10.71 10.99
C THR A 483 3.23 11.67 10.56
N LEU A 484 4.09 11.26 9.63
CA LEU A 484 5.19 12.09 9.14
C LEU A 484 4.68 13.34 8.43
N ALA A 485 3.62 13.26 7.63
CA ALA A 485 3.01 14.43 7.00
C ALA A 485 2.49 15.45 8.04
N ARG A 486 1.87 14.98 9.13
CA ARG A 486 1.41 15.84 10.24
C ARG A 486 2.56 16.46 11.02
N GLU A 487 3.61 15.69 11.31
CA GLU A 487 4.77 16.16 12.08
C GLU A 487 5.61 17.17 11.31
N THR A 488 5.76 16.96 10.00
CA THR A 488 6.70 17.71 9.17
C THR A 488 6.06 18.89 8.46
N GLY A 489 4.75 18.83 8.17
CA GLY A 489 4.04 19.85 7.40
C GLY A 489 4.53 19.99 5.95
N LEU A 490 5.29 19.00 5.45
CA LEU A 490 5.82 19.02 4.10
C LEU A 490 4.70 18.97 3.05
N PRO A 491 4.86 19.68 1.92
CA PRO A 491 3.98 19.52 0.76
C PRO A 491 4.26 18.17 0.09
N GLY A 492 3.59 17.12 0.58
CA GLY A 492 3.66 15.77 0.06
C GLY A 492 2.29 15.11 0.09
N LYS A 493 2.12 14.04 -0.69
CA LYS A 493 0.92 13.22 -0.62
C LYS A 493 1.02 12.27 0.56
N VAL A 494 -0.10 12.04 1.23
CA VAL A 494 -0.19 11.03 2.28
C VAL A 494 -0.64 9.75 1.61
N TRP A 495 0.09 8.64 1.80
CA TRP A 495 -0.48 7.38 1.36
C TRP A 495 -1.72 7.07 2.20
N GLY A 496 -2.79 6.67 1.51
CA GLY A 496 -3.95 6.05 2.15
C GLY A 496 -3.58 4.66 2.69
N TRP A 497 -4.50 3.72 2.58
CA TRP A 497 -4.24 2.30 2.91
C TRP A 497 -2.96 1.78 2.22
N ASP A 498 -2.25 0.87 2.90
CA ASP A 498 -0.89 0.39 2.57
C ASP A 498 -0.68 -0.08 1.11
N ASP A 499 -1.74 -0.58 0.46
CA ASP A 499 -1.69 -1.03 -0.95
C ASP A 499 -1.42 0.10 -1.95
N ASN A 500 -1.79 1.34 -1.63
CA ASN A 500 -1.57 2.50 -2.51
C ASN A 500 -0.10 2.79 -2.76
N LEU A 501 0.79 2.45 -1.83
CA LEU A 501 2.21 2.69 -2.07
C LEU A 501 2.83 1.61 -2.95
N LYS A 502 2.47 0.34 -2.75
CA LYS A 502 2.91 -0.76 -3.64
C LYS A 502 2.48 -0.50 -5.08
N ARG A 503 1.23 -0.04 -5.25
CA ARG A 503 0.68 0.47 -6.51
C ARG A 503 1.60 1.48 -7.15
N ARG A 504 1.90 2.56 -6.44
CA ARG A 504 2.71 3.67 -6.95
C ARG A 504 4.12 3.21 -7.32
N ILE A 505 4.77 2.41 -6.48
CA ILE A 505 6.10 1.87 -6.78
C ILE A 505 6.05 1.04 -8.06
N PHE A 506 5.11 0.09 -8.14
CA PHE A 506 4.94 -0.78 -9.30
C PHE A 506 4.67 0.01 -10.58
N TRP A 507 3.74 0.98 -10.55
CA TRP A 507 3.40 1.83 -11.70
C TRP A 507 4.55 2.74 -12.11
N ASN A 508 5.34 3.26 -11.17
CA ASN A 508 6.52 4.05 -11.50
C ASN A 508 7.55 3.24 -12.30
N LEU A 509 7.86 2.04 -11.80
CA LEU A 509 8.80 1.13 -12.46
C LEU A 509 8.28 0.67 -13.83
N ARG A 510 6.98 0.37 -13.91
CA ARG A 510 6.33 -0.19 -15.10
C ARG A 510 6.05 0.85 -16.17
N ASP A 511 5.25 1.86 -15.84
CA ASP A 511 4.67 2.78 -16.81
C ASP A 511 5.61 3.94 -17.12
N ARG A 512 6.17 4.53 -16.06
CA ARG A 512 7.08 5.67 -16.20
C ARG A 512 8.50 5.21 -16.54
N LYS A 513 8.81 3.94 -16.30
CA LYS A 513 10.15 3.36 -16.38
C LYS A 513 11.16 4.17 -15.56
N GLN A 514 10.72 4.61 -14.37
CA GLN A 514 11.50 5.42 -13.45
C GLN A 514 11.68 4.70 -12.12
N PRO A 515 12.87 4.81 -11.49
CA PRO A 515 13.11 4.20 -10.20
C PRO A 515 12.35 4.93 -9.08
N VAL A 516 12.26 4.30 -7.92
CA VAL A 516 11.65 4.88 -6.71
C VAL A 516 12.64 4.83 -5.57
N LEU A 517 12.78 5.93 -4.82
CA LEU A 517 13.53 5.91 -3.57
C LEU A 517 12.57 5.66 -2.40
N LEU A 518 12.90 4.70 -1.56
CA LEU A 518 12.23 4.37 -0.32
C LEU A 518 13.16 4.68 0.85
N PHE A 519 12.60 5.20 1.94
CA PHE A 519 13.34 5.54 3.15
C PHE A 519 12.53 5.18 4.39
N GLY A 520 13.22 4.78 5.47
CA GLY A 520 12.59 4.46 6.74
C GLY A 520 11.81 3.13 6.69
N CYS A 521 12.39 2.12 6.03
CA CYS A 521 11.81 0.78 5.89
C CYS A 521 12.37 -0.25 6.91
N GLY A 522 12.98 0.21 8.01
CA GLY A 522 13.50 -0.62 9.11
C GLY A 522 14.61 0.07 9.92
N ASP A 523 15.49 -0.70 10.56
CA ASP A 523 16.54 -0.19 11.46
C ASP A 523 17.67 0.50 10.67
N TRP A 524 18.04 1.69 11.14
CA TRP A 524 18.84 2.68 10.43
C TRP A 524 20.21 2.19 9.87
N PRO A 525 20.68 2.77 8.73
CA PRO A 525 19.93 3.55 7.75
C PRO A 525 19.18 2.62 6.78
N ASP A 526 17.84 2.61 6.78
CA ASP A 526 17.09 1.79 5.82
C ASP A 526 16.57 2.65 4.66
N TRP A 527 17.26 2.60 3.53
CA TRP A 527 16.81 3.21 2.29
C TRP A 527 17.07 2.28 1.09
N TYR A 528 16.23 2.39 0.07
CA TYR A 528 16.29 1.58 -1.15
C TYR A 528 16.01 2.42 -2.38
N LEU A 529 16.82 2.29 -3.42
CA LEU A 529 16.46 2.60 -4.81
C LEU A 529 15.85 1.36 -5.43
N VAL A 530 14.53 1.34 -5.53
CA VAL A 530 13.77 0.28 -6.19
C VAL A 530 13.95 0.42 -7.70
N THR A 531 14.37 -0.67 -8.33
CA THR A 531 14.64 -0.71 -9.79
C THR A 531 14.05 -1.94 -10.46
N GLU A 532 13.57 -2.91 -9.69
CA GLU A 532 12.97 -4.13 -10.22
C GLU A 532 11.64 -4.44 -9.48
N ALA A 533 10.61 -4.81 -10.23
CA ALA A 533 9.44 -5.49 -9.70
C ALA A 533 9.24 -6.80 -10.46
N LYS A 534 9.29 -7.95 -9.76
CA LYS A 534 9.10 -9.27 -10.39
C LYS A 534 7.63 -9.64 -10.55
N SER A 535 6.83 -9.20 -9.60
CA SER A 535 5.39 -9.37 -9.54
C SER A 535 4.82 -8.30 -8.60
N TRP A 536 3.51 -8.27 -8.47
CA TRP A 536 2.84 -7.39 -7.53
C TRP A 536 3.39 -7.56 -6.11
N GLY A 537 3.82 -6.45 -5.49
CA GLY A 537 4.36 -6.46 -4.12
C GLY A 537 5.74 -7.11 -3.96
N CYS A 538 6.34 -7.66 -5.03
CA CYS A 538 7.67 -8.26 -5.03
C CYS A 538 8.69 -7.33 -5.69
N PHE A 539 9.33 -6.50 -4.86
CA PHE A 539 10.27 -5.48 -5.31
C PHE A 539 11.71 -5.88 -5.03
N ARG A 540 12.62 -5.39 -5.87
CA ARG A 540 14.05 -5.45 -5.63
C ARG A 540 14.69 -4.10 -5.92
N GLY A 541 15.72 -3.79 -5.15
CA GLY A 541 16.41 -2.52 -5.25
C GLY A 541 17.81 -2.58 -4.70
N TYR A 542 18.55 -1.51 -4.94
CA TYR A 542 19.84 -1.26 -4.34
C TYR A 542 19.61 -0.47 -3.05
N GLY A 543 20.26 -0.82 -1.96
CA GLY A 543 20.02 -0.21 -0.66
C GLY A 543 20.96 -0.77 0.38
N GLY A 544 20.93 -0.21 1.58
CA GLY A 544 21.92 -0.54 2.58
C GLY A 544 21.55 -0.15 3.99
N SER A 545 21.30 -1.14 4.84
CA SER A 545 21.31 -1.00 6.30
C SER A 545 22.76 -0.95 6.84
N THR A 546 22.88 -0.61 8.12
CA THR A 546 24.14 -0.40 8.86
C THR A 546 25.18 -1.49 8.53
N GLY A 547 26.33 -1.08 8.00
CA GLY A 547 27.50 -1.96 7.76
C GLY A 547 27.55 -2.69 6.41
N GLU A 548 26.46 -2.72 5.64
CA GLU A 548 26.40 -3.43 4.34
C GLU A 548 26.05 -2.54 3.15
N GLY A 549 26.07 -1.22 3.35
CA GLY A 549 25.61 -0.26 2.36
C GLY A 549 26.35 -0.31 1.03
N TYR A 550 25.66 0.20 -0.01
CA TYR A 550 26.22 0.50 -1.33
C TYR A 550 27.63 1.07 -1.17
N ARG A 551 28.62 0.38 -1.74
CA ARG A 551 30.04 0.79 -1.77
C ARG A 551 30.25 1.61 -3.03
N PRO A 552 30.28 2.95 -2.94
CA PRO A 552 30.12 3.75 -4.13
C PRO A 552 31.49 3.93 -4.80
N GLY A 553 31.51 3.91 -6.13
CA GLY A 553 32.73 3.74 -6.93
C GLY A 553 32.96 2.30 -7.39
N GLU A 554 32.26 1.34 -6.77
CA GLU A 554 32.03 0.03 -7.40
C GLU A 554 30.84 0.17 -8.36
N PRO A 555 30.89 -0.43 -9.55
CA PRO A 555 29.75 -0.49 -10.45
C PRO A 555 28.49 -0.99 -9.70
N LEU A 556 27.31 -0.51 -10.10
CA LEU A 556 26.05 -0.95 -9.48
C LEU A 556 25.82 -2.48 -9.60
N ASP A 557 26.56 -3.17 -10.48
CA ASP A 557 26.56 -4.63 -10.67
C ASP A 557 27.70 -5.34 -9.94
N HIS A 558 28.51 -4.61 -9.16
CA HIS A 558 29.56 -5.20 -8.37
C HIS A 558 28.99 -6.18 -7.32
N PRO A 559 29.63 -7.34 -7.07
CA PRO A 559 29.12 -8.33 -6.12
C PRO A 559 28.89 -7.82 -4.68
N LYS A 560 29.54 -6.73 -4.30
CA LYS A 560 29.36 -6.07 -2.99
C LYS A 560 28.17 -5.10 -2.94
N ASN A 561 27.49 -4.85 -4.07
CA ASN A 561 26.30 -4.02 -4.21
C ASN A 561 25.11 -4.85 -4.76
N PRO A 562 24.74 -5.97 -4.12
CA PRO A 562 23.74 -6.87 -4.69
C PRO A 562 22.37 -6.20 -4.75
N LEU A 563 21.60 -6.54 -5.79
CA LEU A 563 20.20 -6.18 -5.90
C LEU A 563 19.37 -7.03 -4.91
N ARG A 564 18.82 -6.40 -3.87
CA ARG A 564 18.20 -7.07 -2.71
C ARG A 564 16.68 -7.16 -2.87
N PRO A 565 16.03 -8.23 -2.37
CA PRO A 565 14.58 -8.25 -2.19
C PRO A 565 14.17 -7.21 -1.15
N ILE A 566 13.03 -6.54 -1.39
CA ILE A 566 12.46 -5.53 -0.51
C ILE A 566 11.10 -6.08 -0.03
N ASP A 567 11.02 -6.44 1.24
CA ASP A 567 9.75 -6.81 1.87
C ASP A 567 9.08 -5.56 2.46
N LEU A 568 8.20 -4.97 1.65
CA LEU A 568 7.48 -3.76 2.04
C LEU A 568 6.50 -3.97 3.20
N PHE A 569 6.15 -5.18 3.64
CA PHE A 569 5.14 -5.36 4.71
C PHE A 569 5.72 -5.49 6.11
N ALA A 570 6.92 -6.05 6.26
CA ALA A 570 7.55 -6.19 7.57
C ALA A 570 8.10 -4.87 8.11
N GLY A 571 8.69 -4.03 7.24
CA GLY A 571 9.40 -2.81 7.62
C GLY A 571 8.63 -1.48 7.50
N MET A 572 7.47 -1.47 6.82
CA MET A 572 6.71 -0.24 6.55
C MET A 572 5.55 0.02 7.52
N LYS A 573 5.40 -0.81 8.56
CA LYS A 573 4.49 -0.51 9.68
C LYS A 573 4.96 0.71 10.50
N GLY A 574 6.09 1.30 10.15
CA GLY A 574 6.63 2.47 10.81
C GLY A 574 5.88 3.74 10.45
N GLU A 575 5.58 4.55 11.46
CA GLU A 575 5.08 5.92 11.32
C GLU A 575 6.03 6.86 10.55
N ARG A 576 7.19 6.37 10.08
CA ARG A 576 8.31 7.18 9.58
C ARG A 576 8.81 6.79 8.19
N THR A 577 8.12 5.87 7.50
CA THR A 577 8.46 5.59 6.09
C THR A 577 8.08 6.78 5.22
N TRP A 578 8.79 6.98 4.11
CA TRP A 578 8.41 7.89 3.02
C TRP A 578 9.09 7.49 1.71
N THR A 579 8.54 7.97 0.58
CA THR A 579 8.99 7.57 -0.76
C THR A 579 9.07 8.75 -1.71
N LEU A 580 10.10 8.75 -2.56
CA LEU A 580 10.24 9.69 -3.67
C LEU A 580 10.04 8.94 -4.99
N ASN A 581 8.91 9.21 -5.63
CA ASN A 581 8.61 8.70 -6.96
C ASN A 581 9.24 9.64 -8.00
N VAL A 582 10.23 9.16 -8.74
CA VAL A 582 10.76 9.90 -9.89
C VAL A 582 9.73 9.84 -11.02
N LEU A 583 9.31 10.98 -11.56
CA LEU A 583 8.19 11.04 -12.50
C LEU A 583 8.67 11.00 -13.95
N ALA A 584 9.42 12.01 -14.35
CA ALA A 584 9.94 12.17 -15.69
C ALA A 584 11.11 13.16 -15.68
N ARG A 585 11.94 13.10 -16.71
CA ARG A 585 12.93 14.14 -16.97
C ARG A 585 12.21 15.43 -17.36
N ARG A 586 12.64 16.54 -16.77
CA ARG A 586 12.07 17.85 -17.10
C ARG A 586 12.43 18.25 -18.53
N PRO A 587 11.52 18.91 -19.26
CA PRO A 587 11.82 19.47 -20.57
C PRO A 587 12.72 20.70 -20.46
N THR A 588 12.72 21.38 -19.29
CA THR A 588 13.60 22.52 -19.03
C THR A 588 15.03 22.06 -18.75
N PRO A 589 16.05 22.79 -19.26
CA PRO A 589 17.43 22.52 -18.92
C PRO A 589 17.67 22.61 -17.41
N LYS A 590 18.60 21.79 -16.90
CA LYS A 590 19.07 21.89 -15.52
C LYS A 590 19.62 23.30 -15.27
N PRO A 591 19.38 23.90 -14.08
CA PRO A 591 20.06 25.12 -13.71
C PRO A 591 21.59 24.94 -13.75
N PRO A 592 22.35 25.98 -14.15
CA PRO A 592 23.80 25.95 -14.03
C PRO A 592 24.26 25.69 -12.59
N LEU A 593 25.42 25.05 -12.43
CA LEU A 593 25.92 24.64 -11.12
C LEU A 593 26.15 25.85 -10.19
N GLU A 594 26.50 27.02 -10.74
CA GLU A 594 26.57 28.30 -10.01
C GLU A 594 25.26 28.64 -9.30
N VAL A 595 24.14 28.50 -10.02
CA VAL A 595 22.80 28.78 -9.49
C VAL A 595 22.45 27.76 -8.40
N LEU A 596 22.85 26.50 -8.59
CA LEU A 596 22.62 25.45 -7.61
C LEU A 596 23.44 25.68 -6.32
N TYR A 597 24.73 26.04 -6.43
CA TYR A 597 25.55 26.41 -5.27
C TYR A 597 24.96 27.60 -4.51
N GLN A 598 24.60 28.67 -5.21
CA GLN A 598 24.04 29.87 -4.59
C GLN A 598 22.77 29.53 -3.79
N ARG A 599 21.85 28.77 -4.39
CA ARG A 599 20.61 28.34 -3.71
C ARG A 599 20.87 27.39 -2.55
N ALA A 600 21.86 26.50 -2.66
CA ALA A 600 22.25 25.61 -1.57
C ALA A 600 22.82 26.40 -0.38
N ILE A 601 23.66 27.41 -0.64
CA ILE A 601 24.25 28.29 0.37
C ILE A 601 23.18 29.12 1.06
N GLU A 602 22.27 29.75 0.30
CA GLU A 602 21.15 30.53 0.84
C GLU A 602 20.25 29.68 1.73
N TRP A 603 19.93 28.47 1.27
CA TRP A 603 19.18 27.51 2.05
C TRP A 603 19.95 27.10 3.31
N GLY A 604 21.23 26.77 3.18
CA GLY A 604 22.11 26.37 4.27
C GLY A 604 22.24 27.45 5.35
N ALA A 605 22.40 28.71 4.95
CA ALA A 605 22.44 29.86 5.84
C ALA A 605 21.16 29.98 6.70
N THR A 606 19.98 29.78 6.09
CA THR A 606 18.71 29.77 6.82
C THR A 606 18.61 28.57 7.77
N THR A 607 18.94 27.38 7.28
CA THR A 607 18.84 26.12 8.04
C THR A 607 19.75 26.12 9.26
N MET A 608 20.99 26.58 9.13
CA MET A 608 21.95 26.65 10.24
C MET A 608 21.48 27.58 11.37
N ARG A 609 20.64 28.59 11.08
CA ARG A 609 20.04 29.46 12.11
C ARG A 609 18.83 28.82 12.81
N GLN A 610 18.30 27.74 12.25
CA GLN A 610 17.07 27.06 12.71
C GLN A 610 17.32 25.57 12.98
N GLN A 611 18.53 25.25 13.43
CA GLN A 611 18.95 23.90 13.77
C GLN A 611 18.05 23.31 14.84
N ARG A 612 17.75 22.02 14.69
CA ARG A 612 17.04 21.24 15.69
C ARG A 612 17.68 19.88 15.82
N MET A 613 17.59 19.29 17.00
CA MET A 613 18.10 17.95 17.24
C MET A 613 17.21 17.28 18.28
N LYS A 614 16.89 16.01 18.09
CA LYS A 614 16.26 15.22 19.14
C LYS A 614 17.31 14.96 20.22
N LEU A 615 16.98 15.26 21.46
CA LEU A 615 17.84 15.10 22.63
C LEU A 615 17.03 14.54 23.79
N LEU A 616 17.71 14.18 24.87
CA LEU A 616 17.08 13.71 26.10
C LEU A 616 17.04 14.84 27.13
N ASP A 617 15.91 14.98 27.80
CA ASP A 617 15.80 15.87 28.95
C ASP A 617 16.43 15.23 30.21
N ALA A 618 16.41 15.94 31.34
CA ALA A 618 16.99 15.44 32.59
C ALA A 618 16.27 14.20 33.18
N ALA A 619 15.05 13.90 32.73
CA ALA A 619 14.30 12.69 33.10
C ALA A 619 14.60 11.52 32.14
N GLY A 620 15.29 11.78 31.04
CA GLY A 620 15.62 10.78 30.02
C GLY A 620 14.55 10.64 28.94
N GLU A 621 13.61 11.58 28.86
CA GLU A 621 12.57 11.63 27.83
C GLU A 621 13.07 12.38 26.59
N GLU A 622 12.69 11.90 25.40
CA GLU A 622 13.06 12.54 24.15
C GLU A 622 12.29 13.85 23.91
N PHE A 623 12.99 14.90 23.51
CA PHE A 623 12.39 16.15 23.04
C PHE A 623 13.15 16.74 21.85
N LEU A 624 12.49 17.61 21.08
CA LEU A 624 13.10 18.31 19.95
C LEU A 624 13.66 19.67 20.41
N SER A 625 14.97 19.78 20.52
CA SER A 625 15.64 21.03 20.88
C SER A 625 15.70 22.01 19.71
N THR A 626 15.53 23.31 19.99
CA THR A 626 15.79 24.43 19.06
C THR A 626 17.15 25.11 19.30
N ARG A 627 17.92 24.55 20.25
CA ARG A 627 19.20 25.04 20.77
C ARG A 627 20.12 23.85 21.01
N PRO A 628 20.38 23.07 19.95
CA PRO A 628 20.82 21.68 20.11
C PRO A 628 22.16 21.55 20.82
N TYR A 629 23.11 22.47 20.60
CA TYR A 629 24.40 22.43 21.28
C TYR A 629 24.30 22.71 22.78
N GLN A 630 23.50 23.70 23.18
CA GLN A 630 23.31 24.05 24.59
C GLN A 630 22.57 22.96 25.33
N ASP A 631 21.50 22.44 24.73
CA ASP A 631 20.70 21.39 25.34
C ASP A 631 21.46 20.05 25.37
N TRP A 632 22.30 19.76 24.37
CA TRP A 632 23.19 18.58 24.37
C TRP A 632 24.27 18.72 25.45
N ALA A 633 24.87 19.90 25.59
CA ALA A 633 25.81 20.19 26.67
C ALA A 633 25.14 20.07 28.06
N ALA A 634 23.89 20.54 28.20
CA ALA A 634 23.10 20.39 29.43
C ALA A 634 22.78 18.92 29.73
N MET A 635 22.39 18.15 28.71
CA MET A 635 22.16 16.71 28.80
C MET A 635 23.41 15.99 29.31
N LEU A 636 24.59 16.28 28.76
CA LEU A 636 25.86 15.68 29.24
C LEU A 636 26.17 16.05 30.70
N ARG A 637 25.77 17.23 31.16
CA ARG A 637 25.96 17.65 32.57
C ARG A 637 24.95 17.02 33.54
N ALA A 638 23.89 16.39 33.05
CA ALA A 638 22.89 15.76 33.90
C ALA A 638 23.37 14.39 34.40
N ASP A 639 23.93 14.35 35.61
CA ASP A 639 24.44 13.12 36.24
C ASP A 639 23.41 11.98 36.27
N ALA A 640 22.11 12.32 36.41
CA ALA A 640 21.02 11.35 36.41
C ALA A 640 20.90 10.53 35.10
N LEU A 641 21.38 11.05 33.97
CA LEU A 641 21.35 10.35 32.69
C LEU A 641 22.55 9.41 32.48
N PHE A 642 23.59 9.53 33.32
CA PHE A 642 24.83 8.77 33.22
C PHE A 642 25.20 8.10 34.57
N PRO A 643 24.32 7.24 35.11
CA PRO A 643 24.58 6.52 36.36
C PRO A 643 25.82 5.62 36.24
N SER A 644 26.79 5.80 37.14
CA SER A 644 28.05 5.04 37.10
C SER A 644 27.91 3.55 37.43
N ASP A 645 26.79 3.17 38.05
CA ASP A 645 26.44 1.83 38.49
C ASP A 645 25.52 1.07 37.51
N ASP A 646 25.00 1.72 36.46
CA ASP A 646 24.16 1.09 35.43
C ASP A 646 24.86 1.06 34.06
N VAL A 647 25.57 -0.04 33.83
CA VAL A 647 26.31 -0.28 32.57
C VAL A 647 25.39 -0.33 31.35
N ALA A 648 24.18 -0.88 31.49
CA ALA A 648 23.27 -1.05 30.35
C ALA A 648 22.77 0.31 29.85
N VAL A 649 22.41 1.21 30.77
CA VAL A 649 22.04 2.59 30.45
C VAL A 649 23.20 3.31 29.78
N LEU A 650 24.42 3.23 30.34
CA LEU A 650 25.60 3.88 29.76
C LEU A 650 25.92 3.39 28.35
N GLN A 651 25.81 2.08 28.09
CA GLN A 651 25.99 1.50 26.77
C GLN A 651 24.95 2.03 25.77
N GLY A 652 23.67 2.05 26.16
CA GLY A 652 22.61 2.62 25.33
C GLY A 652 22.83 4.10 25.02
N ARG A 653 23.20 4.90 26.03
CA ARG A 653 23.51 6.33 25.85
C ARG A 653 24.71 6.54 24.93
N ARG A 654 25.76 5.72 25.08
CA ARG A 654 26.95 5.83 24.22
C ARG A 654 26.61 5.52 22.76
N ALA A 655 25.87 4.43 22.51
CA ALA A 655 25.51 4.04 21.15
C ALA A 655 24.72 5.16 20.43
N TRP A 656 23.77 5.78 21.13
CA TRP A 656 23.01 6.90 20.59
C TRP A 656 23.88 8.14 20.35
N LEU A 657 24.73 8.52 21.32
CA LEU A 657 25.65 9.67 21.19
C LEU A 657 26.65 9.49 20.05
N GLU A 658 27.22 8.30 19.91
CA GLU A 658 28.19 7.99 18.87
C GLU A 658 27.62 8.20 17.47
N GLY A 659 26.38 7.75 17.23
CA GLY A 659 25.70 7.99 15.96
C GLY A 659 25.57 9.48 15.63
N ALA A 660 25.15 10.29 16.61
CA ALA A 660 25.01 11.74 16.42
C ALA A 660 26.36 12.45 16.21
N GLU A 661 27.39 12.09 16.98
CA GLU A 661 28.74 12.66 16.85
C GLU A 661 29.35 12.37 15.47
N VAL A 662 29.29 11.11 15.02
CA VAL A 662 29.80 10.68 13.71
C VAL A 662 29.06 11.40 12.59
N GLU A 663 27.72 11.42 12.65
CA GLU A 663 26.93 12.06 11.61
C GLU A 663 27.22 13.57 11.52
N LEU A 664 27.33 14.28 12.65
CA LEU A 664 27.65 15.72 12.62
C LEU A 664 29.08 15.98 12.10
N ALA A 665 30.05 15.15 12.52
CA ALA A 665 31.43 15.26 12.04
C ALA A 665 31.52 15.05 10.52
N GLU A 666 30.79 14.07 9.97
CA GLU A 666 30.71 13.84 8.52
C GLU A 666 30.02 15.01 7.82
N ARG A 667 28.87 15.47 8.32
CA ARG A 667 28.13 16.61 7.74
C ARG A 667 29.02 17.83 7.54
N ARG A 668 29.84 18.17 8.54
CA ARG A 668 30.73 19.33 8.47
C ARG A 668 31.97 19.08 7.62
N PHE A 669 32.54 17.88 7.65
CA PHE A 669 33.66 17.54 6.77
C PHE A 669 33.30 17.70 5.28
N TYR A 670 32.18 17.13 4.84
CA TYR A 670 31.73 17.26 3.45
C TYR A 670 31.10 18.59 3.12
N GLY A 671 30.50 19.26 4.12
CA GLY A 671 30.09 20.64 3.98
C GLY A 671 31.27 21.57 3.70
N ALA A 672 32.42 21.38 4.35
CA ALA A 672 33.63 22.14 4.05
C ALA A 672 34.10 21.91 2.61
N ALA A 673 34.14 20.65 2.16
CA ALA A 673 34.50 20.32 0.78
C ALA A 673 33.54 20.94 -0.24
N PHE A 674 32.24 20.92 0.02
CA PHE A 674 31.23 21.59 -0.81
C PHE A 674 31.47 23.11 -0.87
N LEU A 675 31.75 23.74 0.27
CA LEU A 675 31.99 25.17 0.37
C LEU A 675 33.30 25.60 -0.31
N ASP A 676 34.35 24.79 -0.29
CA ASP A 676 35.58 25.05 -1.05
C ASP A 676 35.29 25.12 -2.56
N LEU A 677 34.52 24.16 -3.07
CA LEU A 677 34.13 24.13 -4.49
C LEU A 677 33.25 25.34 -4.84
N ALA A 678 32.29 25.65 -3.98
CA ALA A 678 31.43 26.81 -4.16
C ALA A 678 32.22 28.13 -4.11
N ALA A 679 33.21 28.26 -3.23
CA ALA A 679 34.08 29.42 -3.12
C ALA A 679 34.82 29.69 -4.44
N ILE A 680 35.34 28.63 -5.06
CA ILE A 680 36.02 28.71 -6.36
C ILE A 680 35.03 29.03 -7.48
N ARG A 681 33.92 28.29 -7.56
CA ARG A 681 32.93 28.41 -8.64
C ARG A 681 32.25 29.78 -8.65
N LEU A 682 31.91 30.30 -7.47
CA LEU A 682 31.21 31.57 -7.30
C LEU A 682 32.15 32.77 -7.11
N ALA A 683 33.46 32.53 -7.02
CA ALA A 683 34.48 33.54 -6.68
C ALA A 683 34.17 34.29 -5.36
N ARG A 684 33.76 33.55 -4.33
CA ARG A 684 33.37 34.06 -3.01
C ARG A 684 34.34 33.57 -1.92
N PRO A 685 35.42 34.31 -1.60
CA PRO A 685 36.43 33.86 -0.63
C PRO A 685 35.88 33.65 0.79
N GLU A 686 34.81 34.34 1.18
CA GLU A 686 34.15 34.15 2.48
C GLU A 686 33.58 32.73 2.67
N LEU A 687 33.27 32.01 1.58
CA LEU A 687 32.84 30.62 1.65
C LEU A 687 33.99 29.69 2.04
N LYS A 688 35.24 30.06 1.71
CA LYS A 688 36.42 29.32 2.15
C LYS A 688 36.65 29.48 3.65
N GLU A 689 36.42 30.68 4.18
CA GLU A 689 36.45 30.93 5.63
C GLU A 689 35.34 30.14 6.35
N ALA A 690 34.14 30.06 5.76
CA ALA A 690 33.07 29.21 6.28
C ALA A 690 33.45 27.72 6.28
N ALA A 691 34.14 27.26 5.23
CA ALA A 691 34.67 25.89 5.15
C ALA A 691 35.69 25.61 6.26
N GLU A 692 36.55 26.57 6.62
CA GLU A 692 37.49 26.43 7.73
C GLU A 692 36.79 26.26 9.08
N HIS A 693 35.71 26.99 9.34
CA HIS A 693 34.88 26.78 10.52
C HIS A 693 34.24 25.39 10.56
N PHE A 694 33.79 24.86 9.41
CA PHE A 694 33.27 23.50 9.32
C PHE A 694 34.35 22.45 9.62
N ARG A 695 35.57 22.63 9.12
CA ARG A 695 36.71 21.76 9.48
C ARG A 695 37.03 21.84 10.97
N ALA A 696 36.97 23.03 11.57
CA ALA A 696 37.16 23.20 13.01
C ALA A 696 36.10 22.42 13.83
N VAL A 697 34.84 22.38 13.37
CA VAL A 697 33.81 21.52 14.00
C VAL A 697 34.18 20.04 13.91
N HIS A 698 34.62 19.57 12.74
CA HIS A 698 35.07 18.19 12.57
C HIS A 698 36.25 17.85 13.51
N ASP A 699 37.24 18.73 13.63
CA ASP A 699 38.39 18.55 14.53
C ASP A 699 37.97 18.54 16.01
N LEU A 700 36.99 19.36 16.39
CA LEU A 700 36.42 19.36 17.74
C LEU A 700 35.70 18.04 18.04
N MET A 701 35.03 17.42 17.06
CA MET A 701 34.44 16.08 17.22
C MET A 701 35.50 15.00 17.44
N GLN A 702 36.63 15.06 16.73
CA GLN A 702 37.75 14.15 16.99
C GLN A 702 38.27 14.27 18.44
N ARG A 703 38.27 15.48 19.00
CA ARG A 703 38.62 15.71 20.42
C ARG A 703 37.57 15.13 21.37
N ILE A 704 36.28 15.24 21.05
CA ILE A 704 35.21 14.58 21.82
C ILE A 704 35.45 13.06 21.85
N TRP A 705 35.76 12.44 20.70
CA TRP A 705 36.09 11.01 20.65
C TRP A 705 37.31 10.67 21.49
N ALA A 706 38.36 11.50 21.47
CA ALA A 706 39.54 11.29 22.30
C ALA A 706 39.22 11.27 23.81
N HIS A 707 38.27 12.10 24.27
CA HIS A 707 37.83 12.10 25.66
C HIS A 707 37.14 10.79 26.09
N VAL A 708 36.47 10.09 25.17
CA VAL A 708 35.85 8.79 25.43
C VAL A 708 36.75 7.59 25.05
N GLY A 709 38.03 7.85 24.73
CA GLY A 709 39.01 6.80 24.43
C GLY A 709 39.10 6.40 22.95
N GLY A 710 38.54 7.21 22.05
CA GLY A 710 38.55 7.02 20.60
C GLY A 710 37.19 6.59 20.03
N LEU A 711 37.03 6.79 18.72
CA LEU A 711 35.85 6.36 17.97
C LEU A 711 35.72 4.82 18.01
N GLY A 712 34.53 4.31 18.36
CA GLY A 712 34.28 2.87 18.48
C GLY A 712 34.98 2.19 19.65
N SER A 713 35.50 2.95 20.62
CA SER A 713 36.15 2.38 21.81
C SER A 713 35.16 1.54 22.63
N PRO A 714 35.45 0.23 22.89
CA PRO A 714 34.56 -0.64 23.66
C PRO A 714 34.31 -0.16 25.09
N GLN A 715 35.14 0.74 25.62
CA GLN A 715 35.02 1.28 26.99
C GLN A 715 34.53 2.74 27.02
N ALA A 716 34.12 3.30 25.88
CA ALA A 716 33.66 4.69 25.79
C ALA A 716 32.50 5.02 26.74
N TYR A 717 31.60 4.06 26.98
CA TYR A 717 30.49 4.21 27.91
C TYR A 717 30.95 4.39 29.37
N LEU A 718 32.07 3.77 29.78
CA LEU A 718 32.63 3.96 31.12
C LEU A 718 33.21 5.36 31.31
N ARG A 719 33.80 5.93 30.25
CA ARG A 719 34.30 7.31 30.26
C ARG A 719 33.17 8.32 30.41
N LEU A 720 32.01 8.03 29.82
CA LEU A 720 30.81 8.84 30.00
C LEU A 720 30.25 8.79 31.43
N ALA A 721 30.62 7.82 32.28
CA ALA A 721 30.26 7.85 33.70
C ALA A 721 31.03 8.91 34.50
N GLU A 722 32.20 9.35 33.99
CA GLU A 722 33.04 10.34 34.64
C GLU A 722 32.52 11.76 34.38
N GLY A 723 32.01 12.46 35.41
CA GLY A 723 31.46 13.82 35.26
C GLY A 723 32.45 14.84 34.66
N LYS A 724 33.75 14.70 34.95
CA LYS A 724 34.80 15.55 34.35
C LYS A 724 34.93 15.35 32.84
N THR A 725 34.75 14.13 32.35
CA THR A 725 34.78 13.81 30.93
C THR A 725 33.57 14.44 30.24
N ARG A 726 32.38 14.32 30.84
CA ARG A 726 31.16 14.94 30.31
C ARG A 726 31.23 16.47 30.29
N GLU A 727 31.81 17.09 31.31
CA GLU A 727 32.01 18.56 31.34
C GLU A 727 32.96 19.02 30.22
N ALA A 728 34.07 18.30 29.99
CA ALA A 728 34.98 18.62 28.90
C ALA A 728 34.31 18.49 27.52
N ILE A 729 33.47 17.47 27.32
CA ILE A 729 32.69 17.31 26.08
C ILE A 729 31.66 18.44 25.95
N ALA A 730 30.98 18.81 27.02
CA ALA A 730 30.02 19.91 27.03
C ALA A 730 30.66 21.25 26.61
N ASP A 731 31.88 21.54 27.06
CA ASP A 731 32.63 22.73 26.63
C ASP A 731 33.02 22.69 25.15
N LEU A 732 33.34 21.50 24.62
CA LEU A 732 33.62 21.32 23.19
C LEU A 732 32.36 21.53 22.34
N LEU A 733 31.18 21.09 22.79
CA LEU A 733 29.91 21.37 22.11
C LEU A 733 29.63 22.88 22.02
N MET A 734 29.95 23.64 23.06
CA MET A 734 29.82 25.11 23.01
C MET A 734 30.83 25.74 22.04
N ALA A 735 32.01 25.15 21.85
CA ALA A 735 32.97 25.58 20.84
C ALA A 735 32.53 25.23 19.42
N ILE A 736 31.88 24.09 19.23
CA ILE A 736 31.25 23.68 17.98
C ILE A 736 30.15 24.68 17.60
N GLU A 737 29.28 25.03 18.55
CA GLU A 737 28.22 26.03 18.33
C GLU A 737 28.77 27.35 17.77
N ARG A 738 29.86 27.87 18.37
CA ARG A 738 30.47 29.13 17.91
C ARG A 738 30.99 29.04 16.47
N ASN A 739 31.58 27.90 16.08
CA ASN A 739 32.07 27.71 14.72
C ASN A 739 30.92 27.57 13.71
N ASP A 740 29.87 26.81 14.05
CA ASP A 740 28.68 26.71 13.21
C ASP A 740 27.99 28.07 13.05
N ALA A 741 27.89 28.87 14.13
CA ALA A 741 27.32 30.22 14.07
C ALA A 741 28.17 31.18 13.21
N ALA A 742 29.49 31.10 13.32
CA ALA A 742 30.41 31.90 12.50
C ALA A 742 30.30 31.53 11.02
N ALA A 743 30.28 30.23 10.69
CA ALA A 743 30.04 29.77 9.34
C ALA A 743 28.68 30.26 8.81
N ALA A 744 27.60 30.13 9.59
CA ALA A 744 26.27 30.59 9.19
C ALA A 744 26.22 32.10 8.88
N ALA A 745 26.97 32.93 9.63
CA ALA A 745 27.09 34.36 9.37
C ALA A 745 27.77 34.64 8.01
N LEU A 746 28.88 33.95 7.73
CA LEU A 746 29.61 34.05 6.46
C LEU A 746 28.76 33.60 5.26
N LEU A 747 28.02 32.49 5.39
CA LEU A 747 27.11 32.01 4.33
C LEU A 747 26.02 33.05 4.00
N SER A 748 25.59 33.82 5.00
CA SER A 748 24.56 34.85 4.86
C SER A 748 25.06 36.15 4.24
N GLY A 749 26.36 36.27 3.93
CA GLY A 749 26.98 37.51 3.44
C GLY A 749 27.06 38.62 4.50
N GLY A 750 26.87 38.29 5.78
CA GLY A 750 27.06 39.24 6.87
C GLY A 750 28.54 39.36 7.19
N THR A 751 29.17 40.45 6.79
CA THR A 751 30.40 40.91 7.46
C THR A 751 30.04 41.18 8.92
N GLY A 752 30.68 40.46 9.84
CA GLY A 752 30.50 40.64 11.29
C GLY A 752 30.84 42.05 11.78
#